data_AF-A0A8B9A6H8-F1
#
_entry.id   AF-A0A8B9A6H8-F1
#
_cell.length_a   1.000
_cell.length_b   1.000
_cell.length_c   1.000
_cell.angle_alpha   90.00
_cell.angle_beta   90.00
_cell.angle_gamma   90.00
#
_symmetry.space_group_name_H-M   'P 1'
#
loop_
_entity.id
_entity.type
_entity.pdbx_description
1 polymer ?
#
loop_
_entity_poly.entity_id
_entity_poly.type
_entity_poly.pdbx_seq_one_letter_code
_entity_poly.pdbx_strand_id
1 'polypeptide(L)'
;MGTEENGNGRLEGGVTNHEAAIEEEEEEEEMEEMSQLSHRRKKGKKETTEEGREEEETVPIEKVFEGKEVPPWREQLTFRALAVAAFLAIMFSFIVMKLGLTTGIVPSLNIAAGLLGFFFVRLWTKALQMTGCLQKPFTRQENTVIQTCVVAASGIAFSGGFGSYLFGMSGRIAGQATEDNDAQNIKDPRLGWIIGFLFVVSFLGLFSLVPLRKIMIIDYKLIYPSGTATAFLINGFHTPQGAKLAKKQVRTLGKFFTFSFLWGFFQWFYSSNDQCGFQVFPSLGLQAYKNTFYFNFSAAYVGVGMICPYIVNISVLLGAILSWGIMWPLIGKKEGSWYPPGLGLGDLHGLQGYRVAIRDYCNLSLKPVLKFMFSSILQVFIAIALILGDGLYNFIKVLSRVIFSFISMARSKGSRSTLPISDDDRPTAATPPISFDDRRRTEFFIKDQIPKRIAFGGYVAIAAISIATLPHIFPQLKWYFVLLAYIFAPVLAFCNAYGCGLTDWSLASAYGKLAIFLFGAWAGASNGGVIAGLAACGVMMSIVSTASDLMQDFKTGYLTLASPRSMFVSQIIGTAMGCVIAPCVFWLFYKAFDDLGLSGSEYPAPYASIYRGIAILGVDGFSSLPKHCLTFCYVFFAAAILINLGRDFSGKKVARFIPLPMAMAIPFYIGAYFCIDMCVGSLILFVWETVNKAQADAFAPAVASGLICGDGIWTLPQSVLAIAKVKPPICMKFLSRQVNDKVDAFISATLS
;
A
#
# COMPACT_ATOMS: atom_id res chain seq x y z
N MET A 1 -73.42 -22.43 5.47
CA MET A 1 -73.19 -21.43 4.40
C MET A 1 -71.89 -20.71 4.72
N GLY A 2 -70.77 -20.85 4.02
CA GLY A 2 -70.26 -21.77 2.99
C GLY A 2 -68.80 -22.09 3.40
N THR A 3 -68.21 -23.25 3.15
CA THR A 3 -67.68 -23.89 1.92
C THR A 3 -66.20 -24.23 2.19
N GLU A 4 -65.77 -25.39 1.67
CA GLU A 4 -64.54 -26.15 1.94
C GLU A 4 -63.22 -25.46 1.56
N GLU A 5 -62.11 -25.86 2.21
CA GLU A 5 -60.80 -25.98 1.55
C GLU A 5 -59.95 -27.12 2.16
N ASN A 6 -59.34 -27.88 1.24
CA ASN A 6 -58.62 -29.14 1.44
C ASN A 6 -57.28 -29.00 2.19
N GLY A 7 -57.00 -29.95 3.09
CA GLY A 7 -55.66 -30.17 3.65
C GLY A 7 -54.83 -31.11 2.78
N ASN A 8 -53.64 -30.66 2.39
CA ASN A 8 -52.56 -31.52 1.92
C ASN A 8 -51.28 -31.14 2.68
N GLY A 9 -50.84 -31.99 3.61
CA GLY A 9 -49.67 -31.74 4.46
C GLY A 9 -48.81 -32.99 4.59
N ARG A 10 -47.85 -33.15 3.68
CA ARG A 10 -46.61 -33.94 3.85
C ARG A 10 -45.79 -33.87 2.57
N LEU A 11 -44.57 -33.31 2.63
CA LEU A 11 -43.36 -33.61 1.84
C LEU A 11 -42.47 -32.36 1.64
N GLU A 12 -41.76 -31.87 2.66
CA GLU A 12 -40.63 -30.91 2.49
C GLU A 12 -39.55 -31.05 3.58
N GLY A 13 -39.21 -32.28 3.99
CA GLY A 13 -38.19 -32.51 5.06
C GLY A 13 -37.03 -33.44 4.70
N GLY A 14 -36.94 -33.91 3.46
CA GLY A 14 -36.03 -35.01 3.09
C GLY A 14 -34.74 -34.62 2.33
N VAL A 15 -34.64 -33.40 1.80
CA VAL A 15 -33.56 -33.05 0.84
C VAL A 15 -32.35 -32.42 1.53
N THR A 16 -32.53 -31.66 2.61
CA THR A 16 -31.44 -30.98 3.32
C THR A 16 -30.60 -31.91 4.21
N ASN A 17 -31.18 -33.00 4.72
CA ASN A 17 -30.43 -33.97 5.52
C ASN A 17 -29.58 -34.92 4.67
N HIS A 18 -29.88 -35.05 3.37
CA HIS A 18 -29.11 -35.93 2.50
C HIS A 18 -27.82 -35.25 1.98
N GLU A 19 -27.87 -33.95 1.67
CA GLU A 19 -26.67 -33.18 1.28
C GLU A 19 -25.71 -32.98 2.46
N ALA A 20 -26.22 -32.75 3.68
CA ALA A 20 -25.39 -32.65 4.88
C ALA A 20 -24.75 -34.01 5.28
N ALA A 21 -25.47 -35.12 5.08
CA ALA A 21 -24.94 -36.45 5.31
C ALA A 21 -23.88 -36.85 4.26
N ILE A 22 -24.00 -36.37 3.03
CA ILE A 22 -22.99 -36.56 1.97
C ILE A 22 -21.73 -35.73 2.25
N GLU A 23 -21.86 -34.50 2.77
CA GLU A 23 -20.70 -33.69 3.20
C GLU A 23 -20.00 -34.29 4.43
N GLU A 24 -20.75 -34.87 5.40
CA GLU A 24 -20.16 -35.57 6.55
C GLU A 24 -19.51 -36.92 6.16
N GLU A 25 -20.11 -37.69 5.25
CA GLU A 25 -19.51 -38.93 4.71
C GLU A 25 -18.25 -38.63 3.86
N GLU A 26 -18.23 -37.54 3.06
CA GLU A 26 -17.02 -37.11 2.34
C GLU A 26 -15.92 -36.61 3.30
N GLU A 27 -16.27 -35.94 4.41
CA GLU A 27 -15.30 -35.53 5.45
C GLU A 27 -14.74 -36.72 6.24
N GLU A 28 -15.54 -37.74 6.55
CA GLU A 28 -15.06 -38.98 7.18
C GLU A 28 -14.19 -39.81 6.25
N GLU A 29 -14.52 -39.91 4.95
CA GLU A 29 -13.67 -40.55 3.93
C GLU A 29 -12.34 -39.80 3.73
N GLU A 30 -12.33 -38.45 3.71
CA GLU A 30 -11.08 -37.67 3.61
C GLU A 30 -10.20 -37.81 4.87
N MET A 31 -10.80 -37.99 6.05
CA MET A 31 -10.07 -38.16 7.31
C MET A 31 -9.50 -39.58 7.47
N GLU A 32 -10.23 -40.61 7.00
CA GLU A 32 -9.72 -41.97 6.88
C GLU A 32 -8.62 -42.09 5.81
N GLU A 33 -8.76 -41.45 4.64
CA GLU A 33 -7.69 -41.42 3.63
C GLU A 33 -6.42 -40.76 4.16
N MET A 34 -6.53 -39.63 4.87
CA MET A 34 -5.38 -38.96 5.50
C MET A 34 -4.72 -39.81 6.60
N SER A 35 -5.52 -40.52 7.40
CA SER A 35 -5.01 -41.43 8.45
C SER A 35 -4.30 -42.64 7.83
N GLN A 36 -4.87 -43.23 6.78
CA GLN A 36 -4.31 -44.37 6.04
C GLN A 36 -3.04 -43.99 5.26
N LEU A 37 -2.95 -42.75 4.73
CA LEU A 37 -1.74 -42.17 4.11
C LEU A 37 -0.60 -41.99 5.13
N SER A 38 -0.92 -41.65 6.37
CA SER A 38 0.06 -41.56 7.46
C SER A 38 0.58 -42.94 7.89
N HIS A 39 -0.30 -43.95 7.90
CA HIS A 39 0.04 -45.32 8.30
C HIS A 39 0.81 -46.09 7.21
N ARG A 40 0.48 -45.89 5.92
CA ARG A 40 1.24 -46.48 4.79
C ARG A 40 2.68 -45.93 4.69
N ARG A 41 2.92 -44.66 5.05
CA ARG A 41 4.27 -44.06 5.04
C ARG A 41 5.21 -44.54 6.15
N LYS A 42 4.69 -45.04 7.28
CA LYS A 42 5.52 -45.60 8.36
C LYS A 42 5.98 -47.05 8.09
N LYS A 43 5.24 -47.82 7.29
CA LYS A 43 5.58 -49.22 6.96
C LYS A 43 6.44 -49.38 5.70
N GLY A 44 6.41 -48.44 4.76
CA GLY A 44 7.11 -48.55 3.46
C GLY A 44 8.60 -48.17 3.45
N LYS A 45 9.27 -48.00 4.60
CA LYS A 45 10.69 -47.64 4.65
C LYS A 45 11.61 -48.87 4.76
N LYS A 46 11.33 -49.90 3.96
CA LYS A 46 12.24 -50.98 3.61
C LYS A 46 11.68 -51.70 2.39
N GLU A 47 12.47 -51.69 1.32
CA GLU A 47 12.40 -52.52 0.12
C GLU A 47 11.63 -51.99 -1.12
N THR A 48 12.40 -52.02 -2.22
CA THR A 48 12.06 -52.10 -3.65
C THR A 48 11.66 -50.85 -4.45
N THR A 49 12.69 -50.39 -5.17
CA THR A 49 12.86 -49.83 -6.52
C THR A 49 11.69 -49.88 -7.52
N GLU A 50 11.59 -48.77 -8.29
CA GLU A 50 10.99 -48.60 -9.64
C GLU A 50 9.57 -49.12 -9.87
N GLU A 51 8.58 -48.22 -9.76
CA GLU A 51 7.56 -47.94 -10.78
C GLU A 51 6.61 -46.80 -10.31
N GLY A 52 6.38 -45.81 -11.17
CA GLY A 52 5.21 -44.93 -11.18
C GLY A 52 4.94 -44.04 -9.94
N ARG A 53 5.80 -43.06 -9.66
CA ARG A 53 5.45 -41.94 -8.77
C ARG A 53 5.12 -40.72 -9.61
N GLU A 54 3.83 -40.52 -9.92
CA GLU A 54 3.35 -39.20 -10.37
C GLU A 54 3.47 -38.24 -9.19
N GLU A 55 4.63 -37.59 -9.06
CA GLU A 55 4.71 -36.33 -8.35
C GLU A 55 3.87 -35.33 -9.15
N GLU A 56 2.77 -34.80 -8.58
CA GLU A 56 2.00 -33.68 -9.17
C GLU A 56 2.96 -32.49 -9.33
N GLU A 57 3.73 -32.46 -10.44
CA GLU A 57 4.58 -31.33 -10.80
C GLU A 57 3.70 -30.08 -10.91
N THR A 58 4.10 -29.00 -10.23
CA THR A 58 3.41 -27.73 -10.29
C THR A 58 3.42 -27.21 -11.72
N VAL A 59 2.32 -27.37 -12.45
CA VAL A 59 2.20 -26.84 -13.82
C VAL A 59 2.32 -25.30 -13.75
N PRO A 60 3.30 -24.68 -14.42
CA PRO A 60 3.47 -23.24 -14.43
C PRO A 60 2.21 -22.53 -14.94
N ILE A 61 1.86 -21.37 -14.36
CA ILE A 61 0.61 -20.65 -14.67
C ILE A 61 0.56 -20.31 -16.16
N GLU A 62 1.66 -19.87 -16.75
CA GLU A 62 1.67 -19.49 -18.16
C GLU A 62 1.52 -20.70 -19.10
N LYS A 63 1.84 -21.93 -18.67
CA LYS A 63 1.51 -23.14 -19.45
C LYS A 63 0.00 -23.36 -19.51
N VAL A 64 -0.71 -23.08 -18.42
CA VAL A 64 -2.20 -23.15 -18.38
C VAL A 64 -2.84 -22.20 -19.38
N PHE A 65 -2.20 -21.06 -19.67
CA PHE A 65 -2.67 -20.06 -20.63
C PHE A 65 -2.01 -20.17 -22.02
N GLU A 66 -1.26 -21.24 -22.32
CA GLU A 66 -0.57 -21.40 -23.61
C GLU A 66 -1.51 -21.46 -24.81
N GLY A 67 -2.66 -22.14 -24.68
CA GLY A 67 -3.67 -22.19 -25.73
C GLY A 67 -4.52 -20.93 -25.90
N LYS A 68 -4.30 -19.87 -25.10
CA LYS A 68 -5.04 -18.60 -25.21
C LYS A 68 -4.16 -17.51 -25.81
N GLU A 69 -4.61 -16.90 -26.91
CA GLU A 69 -3.92 -15.78 -27.52
C GLU A 69 -3.94 -14.55 -26.58
N VAL A 70 -2.78 -13.90 -26.45
CA VAL A 70 -2.66 -12.64 -25.71
C VAL A 70 -2.95 -11.49 -26.69
N PRO A 71 -4.03 -10.71 -26.48
CA PRO A 71 -4.41 -9.66 -27.41
C PRO A 71 -3.32 -8.57 -27.51
N PRO A 72 -3.13 -7.94 -28.68
CA PRO A 72 -2.26 -6.78 -28.84
C PRO A 72 -2.62 -5.65 -27.86
N TRP A 73 -1.64 -4.83 -27.48
CA TRP A 73 -1.82 -3.78 -26.46
C TRP A 73 -3.01 -2.84 -26.71
N ARG A 74 -3.33 -2.54 -27.98
CA ARG A 74 -4.48 -1.70 -28.35
C ARG A 74 -5.82 -2.37 -28.09
N GLU A 75 -5.88 -3.69 -28.22
CA GLU A 75 -7.09 -4.48 -28.01
C GLU A 75 -7.32 -4.80 -26.53
N GLN A 76 -6.28 -4.68 -25.70
CA GLN A 76 -6.41 -4.72 -24.24
C GLN A 76 -7.19 -3.51 -23.70
N LEU A 77 -7.14 -2.37 -24.40
CA LEU A 77 -7.85 -1.13 -24.08
C LEU A 77 -9.22 -1.13 -24.75
N THR A 78 -10.22 -1.75 -24.11
CA THR A 78 -11.57 -1.81 -24.66
C THR A 78 -12.45 -0.66 -24.14
N PHE A 79 -13.45 -0.25 -24.91
CA PHE A 79 -14.43 0.74 -24.47
C PHE A 79 -15.17 0.29 -23.20
N ARG A 80 -15.60 -0.98 -23.13
CA ARG A 80 -16.31 -1.51 -21.95
C ARG A 80 -15.43 -1.48 -20.71
N ALA A 81 -14.13 -1.76 -20.82
CA ALA A 81 -13.19 -1.66 -19.71
C ALA A 81 -13.08 -0.22 -19.21
N LEU A 82 -12.93 0.75 -20.12
CA LEU A 82 -12.87 2.16 -19.74
C LEU A 82 -14.18 2.68 -19.13
N ALA A 83 -15.34 2.23 -19.62
CA ALA A 83 -16.64 2.59 -19.06
C ALA A 83 -16.83 2.04 -17.63
N VAL A 84 -16.53 0.75 -17.42
CA VAL A 84 -16.55 0.15 -16.07
C VAL A 84 -15.54 0.82 -15.16
N ALA A 85 -14.33 1.11 -15.65
CA ALA A 85 -13.32 1.82 -14.88
C ALA A 85 -13.79 3.23 -14.47
N ALA A 86 -14.52 3.94 -15.33
CA ALA A 86 -15.08 5.26 -15.00
C ALA A 86 -16.14 5.20 -13.91
N PHE A 87 -17.05 4.24 -13.99
CA PHE A 87 -18.03 4.00 -12.95
C PHE A 87 -17.35 3.69 -11.60
N LEU A 88 -16.40 2.75 -11.61
CA LEU A 88 -15.66 2.37 -10.40
C LEU A 88 -14.80 3.52 -9.88
N ALA A 89 -14.14 4.30 -10.73
CA ALA A 89 -13.33 5.44 -10.32
C ALA A 89 -14.15 6.46 -9.51
N ILE A 90 -15.40 6.73 -9.88
CA ILE A 90 -16.30 7.60 -9.11
C ILE A 90 -16.56 6.99 -7.73
N MET A 91 -17.00 5.73 -7.70
CA MET A 91 -17.33 5.03 -6.45
C MET A 91 -16.14 4.99 -5.48
N PHE A 92 -14.96 4.59 -5.97
CA PHE A 92 -13.75 4.51 -5.15
C PHE A 92 -13.28 5.90 -4.71
N SER A 93 -13.44 6.94 -5.53
CA SER A 93 -13.09 8.31 -5.12
C SER A 93 -13.92 8.80 -3.94
N PHE A 94 -15.21 8.47 -3.85
CA PHE A 94 -16.03 8.79 -2.67
C PHE A 94 -15.52 8.10 -1.40
N ILE A 95 -15.15 6.81 -1.52
CA ILE A 95 -14.64 6.02 -0.41
C ILE A 95 -13.31 6.59 0.08
N VAL A 96 -12.36 6.80 -0.83
CA VAL A 96 -11.05 7.39 -0.52
C VAL A 96 -11.18 8.78 0.07
N MET A 97 -12.06 9.62 -0.49
CA MET A 97 -12.28 10.99 0.01
C MET A 97 -12.76 10.95 1.46
N LYS A 98 -13.76 10.11 1.76
CA LYS A 98 -14.28 9.97 3.11
C LYS A 98 -13.19 9.51 4.07
N LEU A 99 -12.50 8.41 3.75
CA LEU A 99 -11.43 7.88 4.60
C LEU A 99 -10.33 8.94 4.82
N GLY A 100 -9.97 9.69 3.78
CA GLY A 100 -9.02 10.79 3.85
C GLY A 100 -9.47 11.92 4.79
N LEU A 101 -10.75 12.23 4.83
CA LEU A 101 -11.33 13.29 5.67
C LEU A 101 -11.63 12.84 7.12
N THR A 102 -11.70 11.54 7.40
CA THR A 102 -11.98 11.03 8.75
C THR A 102 -10.73 10.46 9.42
N THR A 103 -10.18 9.37 8.89
CA THR A 103 -9.05 8.63 9.49
C THR A 103 -7.71 9.05 8.90
N GLY A 104 -7.71 9.62 7.70
CA GLY A 104 -6.52 10.00 6.91
C GLY A 104 -5.63 8.83 6.48
N ILE A 105 -6.05 7.59 6.73
CA ILE A 105 -5.38 6.37 6.30
C ILE A 105 -6.27 5.70 5.25
N VAL A 106 -5.71 5.48 4.06
CA VAL A 106 -6.42 4.86 2.94
C VAL A 106 -5.73 3.53 2.63
N PRO A 107 -6.45 2.39 2.72
CA PRO A 107 -5.89 1.09 2.36
C PRO A 107 -5.67 0.98 0.86
N SER A 108 -4.86 0.01 0.41
CA SER A 108 -4.73 -0.28 -1.02
C SER A 108 -6.05 -0.81 -1.59
N LEU A 109 -6.47 -0.25 -2.72
CA LEU A 109 -7.74 -0.58 -3.38
C LEU A 109 -7.54 -1.40 -4.67
N ASN A 110 -6.32 -1.84 -4.96
CA ASN A 110 -5.97 -2.55 -6.19
C ASN A 110 -6.76 -3.85 -6.37
N ILE A 111 -6.84 -4.64 -5.30
CA ILE A 111 -7.55 -5.90 -5.30
C ILE A 111 -9.05 -5.70 -5.51
N ALA A 112 -9.61 -4.72 -4.81
CA ALA A 112 -11.01 -4.33 -4.92
C ALA A 112 -11.37 -3.87 -6.33
N ALA A 113 -10.50 -3.08 -6.96
CA ALA A 113 -10.66 -2.67 -8.34
C ALA A 113 -10.62 -3.87 -9.31
N GLY A 114 -9.72 -4.84 -9.11
CA GLY A 114 -9.63 -6.05 -9.94
C GLY A 114 -10.82 -7.02 -9.81
N LEU A 115 -11.35 -7.19 -8.58
CA LEU A 115 -12.55 -8.00 -8.32
C LEU A 115 -13.80 -7.37 -8.91
N LEU A 116 -14.05 -6.10 -8.59
CA LEU A 116 -15.25 -5.41 -9.07
C LEU A 116 -15.18 -5.17 -10.58
N GLY A 117 -13.99 -4.89 -11.13
CA GLY A 117 -13.78 -4.84 -12.58
C GLY A 117 -14.22 -6.14 -13.26
N PHE A 118 -13.84 -7.29 -12.70
CA PHE A 118 -14.29 -8.58 -13.20
C PHE A 118 -15.83 -8.74 -13.13
N PHE A 119 -16.41 -8.45 -11.96
CA PHE A 119 -17.84 -8.57 -11.72
C PHE A 119 -18.67 -7.72 -12.69
N PHE A 120 -18.35 -6.43 -12.81
CA PHE A 120 -19.11 -5.50 -13.64
C PHE A 120 -18.95 -5.78 -15.14
N VAL A 121 -17.77 -6.21 -15.60
CA VAL A 121 -17.61 -6.61 -17.02
C VAL A 121 -18.36 -7.91 -17.31
N ARG A 122 -18.40 -8.87 -16.37
CA ARG A 122 -19.24 -10.06 -16.54
C ARG A 122 -20.72 -9.71 -16.59
N LEU A 123 -21.19 -8.82 -15.71
CA LEU A 123 -22.56 -8.34 -15.74
C LEU A 123 -22.88 -7.64 -17.07
N TRP A 124 -21.99 -6.77 -17.54
CA TRP A 124 -22.07 -6.09 -18.84
C TRP A 124 -22.13 -7.09 -20.01
N THR A 125 -21.28 -8.11 -19.98
CA THR A 125 -21.23 -9.12 -21.05
C THR A 125 -22.47 -10.00 -21.05
N LYS A 126 -23.01 -10.34 -19.87
CA LYS A 126 -24.30 -11.05 -19.74
C LYS A 126 -25.47 -10.22 -20.24
N ALA A 127 -25.47 -8.90 -19.99
CA ALA A 127 -26.48 -8.00 -20.53
C ALA A 127 -26.42 -7.92 -22.07
N LEU A 128 -25.22 -7.81 -22.65
CA LEU A 128 -25.04 -7.81 -24.12
C LEU A 128 -25.39 -9.16 -24.78
N GLN A 129 -25.18 -10.26 -24.07
CA GLN A 129 -25.64 -11.59 -24.47
C GLN A 129 -27.16 -11.63 -24.68
N MET A 130 -27.91 -10.96 -23.79
CA MET A 130 -29.37 -10.89 -23.88
C MET A 130 -29.85 -10.02 -25.06
N THR A 131 -29.02 -9.11 -25.56
CA THR A 131 -29.37 -8.20 -26.68
C THR A 131 -28.83 -8.65 -28.05
N GLY A 132 -28.19 -9.82 -28.14
CA GLY A 132 -27.70 -10.39 -29.40
C GLY A 132 -26.48 -9.68 -30.02
N CYS A 133 -25.81 -8.79 -29.28
CA CYS A 133 -24.62 -8.08 -29.77
C CYS A 133 -23.35 -8.95 -29.74
N LEU A 134 -22.44 -8.72 -30.70
CA LEU A 134 -21.20 -9.50 -30.90
C LEU A 134 -20.33 -9.53 -29.63
N GLN A 135 -20.01 -10.74 -29.14
CA GLN A 135 -19.25 -10.93 -27.90
C GLN A 135 -17.75 -11.00 -28.18
N LYS A 136 -17.00 -10.01 -27.69
CA LYS A 136 -15.55 -10.16 -27.49
C LYS A 136 -15.28 -10.84 -26.14
N PRO A 137 -14.40 -11.86 -26.08
CA PRO A 137 -14.09 -12.54 -24.82
C PRO A 137 -13.43 -11.57 -23.84
N PHE A 138 -13.79 -11.67 -22.56
CA PHE A 138 -13.18 -10.86 -21.50
C PHE A 138 -11.87 -11.50 -21.05
N THR A 139 -10.77 -10.76 -21.18
CA THR A 139 -9.41 -11.26 -20.94
C THR A 139 -8.84 -10.77 -19.62
N ARG A 140 -7.82 -11.48 -19.10
CA ARG A 140 -7.12 -11.07 -17.87
C ARG A 140 -6.39 -9.72 -18.03
N GLN A 141 -5.91 -9.44 -19.24
CA GLN A 141 -5.25 -8.18 -19.56
C GLN A 141 -6.24 -7.02 -19.53
N GLU A 142 -7.44 -7.22 -20.06
CA GLU A 142 -8.53 -6.24 -19.98
C GLU A 142 -8.96 -5.97 -18.53
N ASN A 143 -9.03 -7.01 -17.68
CA ASN A 143 -9.30 -6.80 -16.25
C ASN A 143 -8.18 -6.01 -15.55
N THR A 144 -6.92 -6.29 -15.90
CA THR A 144 -5.76 -5.55 -15.39
C THR A 144 -5.81 -4.07 -15.80
N VAL A 145 -6.25 -3.77 -17.02
CA VAL A 145 -6.49 -2.40 -17.51
C VAL A 145 -7.53 -1.67 -16.65
N ILE A 146 -8.63 -2.34 -16.28
CA ILE A 146 -9.67 -1.74 -15.41
C ILE A 146 -9.09 -1.42 -14.04
N GLN A 147 -8.42 -2.40 -13.42
CA GLN A 147 -7.78 -2.21 -12.12
C GLN A 147 -6.81 -1.02 -12.15
N THR A 148 -5.96 -0.95 -13.17
CA THR A 148 -4.97 0.12 -13.35
C THR A 148 -5.65 1.49 -13.44
N CYS A 149 -6.69 1.63 -14.27
CA CYS A 149 -7.42 2.89 -14.42
C CYS A 149 -8.09 3.34 -13.12
N VAL A 150 -8.73 2.41 -12.39
CA VAL A 150 -9.45 2.71 -11.14
C VAL A 150 -8.48 3.10 -10.02
N VAL A 151 -7.36 2.38 -9.89
CA VAL A 151 -6.32 2.69 -8.90
C VAL A 151 -5.65 4.02 -9.21
N ALA A 152 -5.32 4.30 -10.47
CA ALA A 152 -4.79 5.60 -10.88
C ALA A 152 -5.75 6.75 -10.52
N ALA A 153 -7.05 6.60 -10.80
CA ALA A 153 -8.04 7.64 -10.51
C ALA A 153 -8.26 7.85 -9.00
N SER A 154 -8.47 6.77 -8.25
CA SER A 154 -8.66 6.82 -6.79
C SER A 154 -7.37 7.21 -6.04
N GLY A 155 -6.20 6.89 -6.59
CA GLY A 155 -4.91 7.36 -6.10
C GLY A 155 -4.76 8.87 -6.12
N ILE A 156 -5.42 9.57 -7.06
CA ILE A 156 -5.49 11.04 -7.05
C ILE A 156 -6.38 11.56 -5.90
N ALA A 157 -7.44 10.84 -5.52
CA ALA A 157 -8.24 11.21 -4.35
C ALA A 157 -7.43 11.11 -3.04
N PHE A 158 -6.43 10.23 -2.96
CA PHE A 158 -5.50 10.15 -1.84
C PHE A 158 -4.35 11.17 -1.94
N SER A 159 -3.60 11.11 -3.04
CA SER A 159 -2.39 11.92 -3.25
C SER A 159 -2.65 13.39 -3.55
N GLY A 160 -3.88 13.75 -3.93
CA GLY A 160 -4.29 15.13 -4.26
C GLY A 160 -4.45 16.07 -3.05
N GLY A 161 -4.30 15.57 -1.83
CA GLY A 161 -4.17 16.39 -0.63
C GLY A 161 -5.47 16.89 0.00
N PHE A 162 -6.62 16.35 -0.42
CA PHE A 162 -7.94 16.82 -0.01
C PHE A 162 -8.26 16.68 1.49
N GLY A 163 -7.63 15.73 2.17
CA GLY A 163 -7.67 15.60 3.63
C GLY A 163 -6.38 16.05 4.34
N SER A 164 -5.41 16.60 3.60
CA SER A 164 -4.07 16.90 4.08
C SER A 164 -3.54 18.25 3.57
N TYR A 165 -2.48 18.28 2.76
CA TYR A 165 -1.75 19.50 2.41
C TYR A 165 -2.61 20.52 1.65
N LEU A 166 -3.51 20.07 0.76
CA LEU A 166 -4.33 20.97 -0.06
C LEU A 166 -5.40 21.64 0.79
N PHE A 167 -6.07 20.85 1.64
CA PHE A 167 -7.09 21.40 2.52
C PHE A 167 -6.48 22.21 3.69
N GLY A 168 -5.25 21.90 4.09
CA GLY A 168 -4.46 22.71 5.02
C GLY A 168 -4.16 24.14 4.55
N MET A 169 -4.33 24.44 3.26
CA MET A 169 -4.24 25.80 2.72
C MET A 169 -5.51 26.63 2.97
N SER A 170 -6.64 25.99 3.30
CA SER A 170 -7.94 26.66 3.38
C SER A 170 -8.06 27.59 4.59
N GLY A 171 -8.93 28.59 4.47
CA GLY A 171 -9.30 29.47 5.58
C GLY A 171 -9.95 28.72 6.75
N ARG A 172 -10.68 27.63 6.47
CA ARG A 172 -11.32 26.79 7.51
C ARG A 172 -10.30 26.12 8.43
N ILE A 173 -9.18 25.66 7.88
CA ILE A 173 -8.09 25.09 8.68
C ILE A 173 -7.21 26.19 9.27
N ALA A 174 -6.96 27.27 8.52
CA ALA A 174 -6.19 28.41 9.01
C ALA A 174 -6.81 29.07 10.23
N GLY A 175 -8.13 29.30 10.25
CA GLY A 175 -8.84 29.89 11.38
C GLY A 175 -8.74 29.10 12.69
N GLN A 176 -8.24 27.86 12.65
CA GLN A 176 -7.98 27.02 13.83
C GLN A 176 -6.53 27.12 14.35
N ALA A 177 -5.59 27.63 13.54
CA ALA A 177 -4.21 27.89 13.96
C ALA A 177 -4.10 29.25 14.68
N THR A 178 -3.08 29.46 15.53
CA THR A 178 -2.89 30.77 16.20
C THR A 178 -1.83 31.66 15.54
N GLU A 179 -1.09 31.14 14.56
CA GLU A 179 0.06 31.80 13.91
C GLU A 179 -0.03 31.68 12.38
N ASP A 180 0.57 32.63 11.65
CA ASP A 180 0.66 32.70 10.18
C ASP A 180 -0.67 32.54 9.42
N ASN A 181 -1.71 33.22 9.92
CA ASN A 181 -3.05 33.25 9.33
C ASN A 181 -3.31 34.45 8.40
N ASP A 182 -2.26 35.13 7.96
CA ASP A 182 -2.37 36.23 7.02
C ASP A 182 -2.97 35.77 5.68
N ALA A 183 -3.59 36.70 4.95
CA ALA A 183 -4.20 36.42 3.65
C ALA A 183 -3.21 35.80 2.63
N GLN A 184 -1.91 36.08 2.77
CA GLN A 184 -0.85 35.49 1.94
C GLN A 184 -0.58 34.00 2.20
N ASN A 185 -1.01 33.46 3.35
CA ASN A 185 -0.83 32.08 3.80
C ASN A 185 -2.15 31.27 3.75
N ILE A 186 -3.16 31.80 3.05
CA ILE A 186 -4.47 31.18 2.88
C ILE A 186 -4.79 31.10 1.38
N LYS A 187 -5.24 29.94 0.94
CA LYS A 187 -5.80 29.73 -0.40
C LYS A 187 -6.98 28.78 -0.30
N ASP A 188 -8.19 29.34 -0.41
CA ASP A 188 -9.39 28.53 -0.32
C ASP A 188 -9.55 27.57 -1.51
N PRO A 189 -10.05 26.36 -1.27
CA PRO A 189 -10.38 25.42 -2.31
C PRO A 189 -11.33 26.03 -3.35
N ARG A 190 -10.97 25.93 -4.63
CA ARG A 190 -11.89 26.18 -5.76
C ARG A 190 -11.64 25.14 -6.83
N LEU A 191 -12.73 24.62 -7.39
CA LEU A 191 -12.69 23.51 -8.34
C LEU A 191 -11.72 23.76 -9.50
N GLY A 192 -11.76 24.94 -10.12
CA GLY A 192 -10.95 25.26 -11.29
C GLY A 192 -9.43 25.18 -11.07
N TRP A 193 -8.91 25.82 -10.00
CA TRP A 193 -7.46 25.80 -9.76
C TRP A 193 -6.99 24.45 -9.23
N ILE A 194 -7.83 23.72 -8.48
CA ILE A 194 -7.48 22.37 -7.99
C ILE A 194 -7.35 21.40 -9.16
N ILE A 195 -8.31 21.40 -10.09
CA ILE A 195 -8.24 20.58 -11.31
C ILE A 195 -6.97 20.94 -12.10
N GLY A 196 -6.73 22.24 -12.33
CA GLY A 196 -5.52 22.70 -13.03
C GLY A 196 -4.23 22.26 -12.34
N PHE A 197 -4.15 22.39 -11.02
CA PHE A 197 -3.01 21.95 -10.23
C PHE A 197 -2.75 20.44 -10.40
N LEU A 198 -3.78 19.60 -10.23
CA LEU A 198 -3.64 18.15 -10.34
C LEU A 198 -3.25 17.71 -11.76
N PHE A 199 -3.82 18.31 -12.80
CA PHE A 199 -3.42 18.02 -14.19
C PHE A 199 -1.95 18.34 -14.46
N VAL A 200 -1.45 19.39 -13.83
CA VAL A 200 -0.08 19.85 -14.02
C VAL A 200 0.93 18.96 -13.30
N VAL A 201 0.61 18.45 -12.11
CA VAL A 201 1.57 17.70 -11.27
C VAL A 201 1.47 16.17 -11.39
N SER A 202 0.29 15.62 -11.66
CA SER A 202 0.04 14.18 -11.50
C SER A 202 0.63 13.29 -12.58
N PHE A 203 0.95 13.85 -13.75
CA PHE A 203 1.47 13.06 -14.86
C PHE A 203 2.99 12.88 -14.84
N LEU A 204 3.74 13.77 -14.18
CA LEU A 204 5.21 13.69 -14.13
C LEU A 204 5.71 12.37 -13.53
N GLY A 205 5.02 11.86 -12.50
CA GLY A 205 5.32 10.58 -11.87
C GLY A 205 5.34 9.42 -12.86
N LEU A 206 4.41 9.41 -13.81
CA LEU A 206 4.30 8.35 -14.83
C LEU A 206 5.55 8.26 -15.70
N PHE A 207 6.17 9.38 -16.04
CA PHE A 207 7.34 9.40 -16.93
C PHE A 207 8.66 9.17 -16.19
N SER A 208 8.70 9.44 -14.87
CA SER A 208 9.92 9.42 -14.06
C SER A 208 10.60 8.04 -13.99
N LEU A 209 9.83 6.96 -13.86
CA LEU A 209 10.35 5.59 -13.62
C LEU A 209 10.14 4.62 -14.78
N VAL A 210 9.47 5.03 -15.85
CA VAL A 210 9.27 4.20 -17.05
C VAL A 210 10.59 3.60 -17.60
N PRO A 211 11.72 4.35 -17.65
CA PRO A 211 13.00 3.78 -18.07
C PRO A 211 13.56 2.71 -17.12
N LEU A 212 13.19 2.76 -15.83
CA LEU A 212 13.70 1.89 -14.77
C LEU A 212 12.81 0.66 -14.54
N ARG A 213 11.64 0.56 -15.19
CA ARG A 213 10.71 -0.57 -14.99
C ARG A 213 11.34 -1.95 -15.20
N LYS A 214 12.25 -2.09 -16.19
CA LYS A 214 12.93 -3.37 -16.44
C LYS A 214 13.80 -3.74 -15.24
N ILE A 215 14.54 -2.76 -14.72
CA ILE A 215 15.45 -2.94 -13.59
C ILE A 215 14.66 -3.35 -12.35
N MET A 216 13.54 -2.69 -12.09
CA MET A 216 12.74 -2.96 -10.88
C MET A 216 11.97 -4.29 -10.95
N ILE A 217 11.35 -4.59 -12.10
CA ILE A 217 10.47 -5.76 -12.24
C ILE A 217 11.21 -7.04 -12.63
N ILE A 218 12.17 -6.97 -13.55
CA ILE A 218 12.89 -8.13 -14.09
C ILE A 218 14.23 -8.33 -13.36
N ASP A 219 15.05 -7.28 -13.27
CA ASP A 219 16.44 -7.45 -12.81
C ASP A 219 16.50 -7.59 -11.27
N TYR A 220 15.79 -6.73 -10.53
CA TYR A 220 15.66 -6.80 -9.07
C TYR A 220 14.53 -7.71 -8.58
N LYS A 221 13.66 -8.17 -9.50
CA LYS A 221 12.50 -9.02 -9.19
C LYS A 221 11.70 -8.53 -7.96
N LEU A 222 11.52 -7.22 -7.84
CA LEU A 222 10.74 -6.64 -6.74
C LEU A 222 9.34 -7.24 -6.73
N ILE A 223 8.82 -7.48 -5.53
CA ILE A 223 7.64 -8.32 -5.34
C ILE A 223 6.37 -7.50 -5.51
N TYR A 224 6.33 -6.27 -4.98
CA TYR A 224 5.10 -5.47 -4.89
C TYR A 224 3.92 -6.33 -4.40
N PRO A 225 3.88 -6.70 -3.10
CA PRO A 225 2.94 -7.67 -2.57
C PRO A 225 1.47 -7.47 -2.98
N SER A 226 0.94 -6.25 -2.92
CA SER A 226 -0.41 -5.90 -3.37
C SER A 226 -0.61 -6.10 -4.87
N GLY A 227 0.37 -5.71 -5.70
CA GLY A 227 0.33 -5.95 -7.15
C GLY A 227 0.38 -7.45 -7.49
N THR A 228 1.21 -8.20 -6.76
CA THR A 228 1.30 -9.65 -6.88
C THR A 228 -0.01 -10.34 -6.48
N ALA A 229 -0.59 -9.99 -5.32
CA ALA A 229 -1.87 -10.52 -4.87
C ALA A 229 -3.01 -10.21 -5.87
N THR A 230 -3.03 -8.98 -6.40
CA THR A 230 -3.98 -8.57 -7.44
C THR A 230 -3.83 -9.43 -8.70
N ALA A 231 -2.60 -9.70 -9.15
CA ALA A 231 -2.37 -10.54 -10.32
C ALA A 231 -2.80 -12.00 -10.10
N PHE A 232 -2.53 -12.57 -8.92
CA PHE A 232 -3.00 -13.91 -8.56
C PHE A 232 -4.52 -13.99 -8.58
N LEU A 233 -5.20 -12.99 -8.02
CA LEU A 233 -6.66 -12.89 -8.06
C LEU A 233 -7.19 -12.83 -9.51
N ILE A 234 -6.65 -11.93 -10.33
CA ILE A 234 -7.06 -11.77 -11.74
C ILE A 234 -6.81 -13.06 -12.53
N ASN A 235 -5.63 -13.67 -12.41
CA ASN A 235 -5.34 -14.94 -13.06
C ASN A 235 -6.32 -16.04 -12.61
N GLY A 236 -6.68 -16.06 -11.33
CA GLY A 236 -7.66 -16.98 -10.78
C GLY A 236 -9.02 -16.89 -11.46
N PHE A 237 -9.55 -15.68 -11.66
CA PHE A 237 -10.84 -15.48 -12.32
C PHE A 237 -10.89 -15.91 -13.79
N HIS A 238 -9.75 -15.91 -14.48
CA HIS A 238 -9.65 -16.22 -15.91
C HIS A 238 -9.08 -17.61 -16.20
N THR A 239 -8.81 -18.41 -15.17
CA THR A 239 -8.28 -19.77 -15.29
C THR A 239 -9.22 -20.65 -16.16
N PRO A 240 -8.73 -21.31 -17.22
CA PRO A 240 -9.53 -22.18 -18.08
C PRO A 240 -10.11 -23.40 -17.33
N GLN A 241 -11.30 -23.84 -17.72
CA GLN A 241 -11.93 -25.06 -17.23
C GLN A 241 -11.11 -26.27 -17.72
N GLY A 242 -10.34 -26.91 -16.83
CA GLY A 242 -9.52 -28.09 -17.15
C GLY A 242 -8.17 -28.16 -16.39
N ALA A 243 -7.66 -27.04 -15.89
CA ALA A 243 -6.41 -27.01 -15.12
C ALA A 243 -6.63 -27.40 -13.65
N LYS A 244 -6.52 -28.70 -13.32
CA LYS A 244 -6.78 -29.24 -11.97
C LYS A 244 -6.05 -28.49 -10.85
N LEU A 245 -4.74 -28.29 -10.98
CA LEU A 245 -3.93 -27.60 -9.96
C LEU A 245 -4.29 -26.11 -9.83
N ALA A 246 -4.46 -25.41 -10.94
CA ALA A 246 -4.87 -24.01 -10.92
C ALA A 246 -6.27 -23.86 -10.29
N LYS A 247 -7.19 -24.81 -10.55
CA LYS A 247 -8.50 -24.85 -9.89
C LYS A 247 -8.37 -25.06 -8.38
N LYS A 248 -7.48 -25.95 -7.92
CA LYS A 248 -7.15 -26.11 -6.49
C LYS A 248 -6.63 -24.79 -5.91
N GLN A 249 -5.67 -24.12 -6.55
CA GLN A 249 -5.12 -22.82 -6.09
C GLN A 249 -6.20 -21.73 -6.01
N VAL A 250 -7.10 -21.65 -7.00
CA VAL A 250 -8.21 -20.69 -6.99
C VAL A 250 -9.21 -21.01 -5.87
N ARG A 251 -9.51 -22.29 -5.62
CA ARG A 251 -10.35 -22.71 -4.48
C ARG A 251 -9.69 -22.34 -3.15
N THR A 252 -8.38 -22.55 -3.00
CA THR A 252 -7.61 -22.14 -1.82
C THR A 252 -7.65 -20.62 -1.63
N LEU A 253 -7.40 -19.85 -2.70
CA LEU A 253 -7.51 -18.39 -2.65
C LEU A 253 -8.91 -17.97 -2.19
N GLY A 254 -9.96 -18.54 -2.78
CA GLY A 254 -11.35 -18.27 -2.41
C GLY A 254 -11.67 -18.61 -0.94
N LYS A 255 -11.15 -19.73 -0.41
CA LYS A 255 -11.33 -20.12 0.99
C LYS A 255 -10.73 -19.09 1.95
N PHE A 256 -9.47 -18.71 1.74
CA PHE A 256 -8.79 -17.74 2.60
C PHE A 256 -9.28 -16.32 2.40
N PHE A 257 -9.76 -15.98 1.19
CA PHE A 257 -10.50 -14.76 0.92
C PHE A 257 -11.75 -14.66 1.78
N THR A 258 -12.62 -15.67 1.78
CA THR A 258 -13.85 -15.67 2.56
C THR A 258 -13.55 -15.63 4.05
N PHE A 259 -12.59 -16.44 4.53
CA PHE A 259 -12.13 -16.41 5.92
C PHE A 259 -11.70 -15.01 6.33
N SER A 260 -10.83 -14.38 5.54
CA SER A 260 -10.30 -13.06 5.86
C SER A 260 -11.35 -11.94 5.78
N PHE A 261 -12.29 -12.04 4.84
CA PHE A 261 -13.41 -11.09 4.73
C PHE A 261 -14.34 -11.18 5.96
N LEU A 262 -14.70 -12.41 6.36
CA LEU A 262 -15.52 -12.66 7.55
C LEU A 262 -14.78 -12.28 8.83
N TRP A 263 -13.46 -12.48 8.86
CA TRP A 263 -12.62 -12.02 9.97
C TRP A 263 -12.66 -10.49 10.09
N GLY A 264 -12.53 -9.75 8.99
CA GLY A 264 -12.68 -8.30 8.99
C GLY A 264 -14.05 -7.85 9.53
N PHE A 265 -15.13 -8.51 9.10
CA PHE A 265 -16.47 -8.28 9.62
C PHE A 265 -16.58 -8.52 11.12
N PHE A 266 -16.06 -9.67 11.57
CA PHE A 266 -16.05 -10.03 12.98
C PHE A 266 -15.27 -8.99 13.80
N GLN A 267 -14.10 -8.56 13.34
CA GLN A 267 -13.32 -7.52 14.02
C GLN A 267 -14.04 -6.18 14.08
N TRP A 268 -14.69 -5.78 12.99
CA TRP A 268 -15.48 -4.56 12.91
C TRP A 268 -16.55 -4.54 14.01
N PHE A 269 -17.22 -5.66 14.28
CA PHE A 269 -18.28 -5.75 15.31
C PHE A 269 -17.85 -5.27 16.72
N TYR A 270 -16.56 -5.39 17.05
CA TYR A 270 -15.99 -5.02 18.36
C TYR A 270 -15.22 -3.68 18.37
N SER A 271 -15.18 -2.97 17.24
CA SER A 271 -14.37 -1.77 17.04
C SER A 271 -15.15 -0.46 17.16
N SER A 272 -16.15 -0.38 18.06
CA SER A 272 -17.07 0.77 18.16
C SER A 272 -16.39 2.16 18.24
N ASN A 273 -15.13 2.21 18.67
CA ASN A 273 -14.29 3.41 18.63
C ASN A 273 -12.81 3.02 18.35
N ASP A 274 -11.95 4.00 18.03
CA ASP A 274 -10.54 3.79 17.66
C ASP A 274 -9.68 3.14 18.77
N GLN A 275 -10.17 3.15 20.01
CA GLN A 275 -9.54 2.53 21.17
C GLN A 275 -10.18 1.19 21.57
N CYS A 276 -11.00 0.59 20.70
CA CYS A 276 -11.74 -0.63 20.99
C CYS A 276 -11.51 -1.70 19.90
N GLY A 277 -11.62 -2.97 20.29
CA GLY A 277 -11.64 -4.12 19.38
C GLY A 277 -10.36 -4.95 19.38
N PHE A 278 -10.33 -5.98 18.54
CA PHE A 278 -9.16 -6.87 18.41
C PHE A 278 -7.90 -6.12 17.96
N GLN A 279 -8.09 -5.00 17.25
CA GLN A 279 -7.02 -4.13 16.77
C GLN A 279 -6.28 -3.39 17.91
N VAL A 280 -6.74 -3.54 19.16
CA VAL A 280 -6.08 -2.97 20.34
C VAL A 280 -5.77 -4.03 21.39
N PHE A 281 -5.82 -5.32 21.03
CA PHE A 281 -5.56 -6.40 21.96
C PHE A 281 -4.08 -6.42 22.40
N PRO A 282 -3.77 -6.31 23.70
CA PRO A 282 -2.40 -6.30 24.20
C PRO A 282 -1.82 -7.72 24.27
N SER A 283 -1.69 -8.41 23.12
CA SER A 283 -1.29 -9.83 23.04
C SER A 283 0.06 -10.14 23.70
N LEU A 284 0.98 -9.17 23.73
CA LEU A 284 2.31 -9.28 24.34
C LEU A 284 2.38 -8.63 25.74
N GLY A 285 1.22 -8.31 26.33
CA GLY A 285 1.09 -7.64 27.62
C GLY A 285 0.98 -6.11 27.52
N LEU A 286 0.45 -5.50 28.58
CA LEU A 286 0.14 -4.05 28.61
C LEU A 286 1.37 -3.15 28.46
N GLN A 287 2.53 -3.60 28.93
CA GLN A 287 3.77 -2.82 28.81
C GLN A 287 4.31 -2.82 27.36
N ALA A 288 4.23 -3.96 26.67
CA ALA A 288 4.59 -4.06 25.26
C ALA A 288 3.62 -3.25 24.39
N TYR A 289 2.33 -3.32 24.70
CA TYR A 289 1.27 -2.54 24.06
C TYR A 289 1.50 -1.03 24.14
N LYS A 290 1.95 -0.49 25.28
CA LYS A 290 2.34 0.93 25.43
C LYS A 290 3.49 1.35 24.50
N ASN A 291 4.33 0.41 24.09
CA ASN A 291 5.39 0.62 23.10
C ASN A 291 4.98 0.09 21.71
N THR A 292 3.69 -0.05 21.45
CA THR A 292 3.11 -0.50 20.17
C THR A 292 3.44 -1.94 19.76
N PHE A 293 4.03 -2.76 20.64
CA PHE A 293 4.28 -4.17 20.38
C PHE A 293 3.06 -5.00 20.76
N TYR A 294 2.23 -5.32 19.77
CA TYR A 294 1.08 -6.21 19.91
C TYR A 294 0.72 -6.79 18.54
N PHE A 295 0.01 -7.92 18.55
CA PHE A 295 -0.58 -8.50 17.35
C PHE A 295 -1.92 -7.83 17.09
N ASN A 296 -2.05 -7.18 15.94
CA ASN A 296 -3.22 -6.39 15.58
C ASN A 296 -4.29 -7.24 14.89
N PHE A 297 -3.99 -8.52 14.64
CA PHE A 297 -4.85 -9.47 13.95
C PHE A 297 -5.27 -9.01 12.53
N SER A 298 -4.44 -8.24 11.83
CA SER A 298 -4.71 -7.92 10.42
C SER A 298 -4.34 -9.12 9.55
N ALA A 299 -5.35 -9.71 8.92
CA ALA A 299 -5.15 -10.79 7.97
C ALA A 299 -4.35 -10.31 6.75
N ALA A 300 -4.53 -9.06 6.31
CA ALA A 300 -3.71 -8.47 5.25
C ALA A 300 -2.22 -8.44 5.62
N TYR A 301 -1.85 -7.96 6.81
CA TYR A 301 -0.43 -7.90 7.20
C TYR A 301 0.19 -9.28 7.38
N VAL A 302 -0.58 -10.26 7.87
CA VAL A 302 -0.17 -11.67 7.89
C VAL A 302 0.08 -12.18 6.46
N GLY A 303 -0.84 -11.91 5.53
CA GLY A 303 -0.68 -12.27 4.11
C GLY A 303 0.53 -11.60 3.44
N VAL A 304 0.76 -10.30 3.68
CA VAL A 304 1.97 -9.60 3.20
C VAL A 304 3.22 -10.24 3.80
N GLY A 305 3.19 -10.61 5.09
CA GLY A 305 4.27 -11.33 5.77
C GLY A 305 4.59 -12.70 5.19
N MET A 306 3.62 -13.38 4.58
CA MET A 306 3.81 -14.64 3.85
C MET A 306 4.39 -14.43 2.44
N ILE A 307 4.12 -13.29 1.78
CA ILE A 307 4.63 -13.01 0.42
C ILE A 307 6.03 -12.38 0.46
N CYS A 308 6.29 -11.52 1.45
CA CYS A 308 7.55 -10.82 1.59
C CYS A 308 8.68 -11.79 1.96
N PRO A 309 9.91 -11.59 1.44
CA PRO A 309 11.06 -12.40 1.81
C PRO A 309 11.35 -12.25 3.31
N TYR A 310 11.80 -13.32 3.96
CA TYR A 310 12.12 -13.32 5.40
C TYR A 310 13.03 -12.16 5.82
N ILE A 311 14.01 -11.80 4.98
CA ILE A 311 14.92 -10.69 5.28
C ILE A 311 14.21 -9.34 5.38
N VAL A 312 13.14 -9.12 4.61
CA VAL A 312 12.33 -7.91 4.72
C VAL A 312 11.66 -7.88 6.08
N ASN A 313 10.94 -8.94 6.47
CA ASN A 313 10.18 -8.96 7.72
C ASN A 313 11.09 -8.90 8.95
N ILE A 314 12.24 -9.56 8.92
CA ILE A 314 13.27 -9.44 9.98
C ILE A 314 13.81 -8.01 10.04
N SER A 315 14.06 -7.35 8.90
CA SER A 315 14.52 -5.96 8.87
C SER A 315 13.46 -5.00 9.43
N VAL A 316 12.19 -5.22 9.10
CA VAL A 316 11.09 -4.46 9.69
C VAL A 316 11.06 -4.69 11.22
N LEU A 317 11.19 -5.93 11.70
CA LEU A 317 11.23 -6.23 13.13
C LEU A 317 12.41 -5.54 13.84
N LEU A 318 13.60 -5.55 13.23
CA LEU A 318 14.77 -4.83 13.75
C LEU A 318 14.53 -3.32 13.82
N GLY A 319 13.89 -2.76 12.80
CA GLY A 319 13.45 -1.36 12.80
C GLY A 319 12.48 -1.04 13.94
N ALA A 320 11.54 -1.95 14.22
CA ALA A 320 10.58 -1.81 15.32
C ALA A 320 11.25 -1.88 16.69
N ILE A 321 12.16 -2.83 16.90
CA ILE A 321 12.95 -2.95 18.13
C ILE A 321 13.80 -1.70 18.34
N LEU A 322 14.49 -1.22 17.29
CA LEU A 322 15.34 -0.05 17.37
C LEU A 322 14.52 1.21 17.69
N SER A 323 13.40 1.41 17.02
CA SER A 323 12.54 2.59 17.22
C SER A 323 11.76 2.51 18.53
N TRP A 324 10.81 1.58 18.63
CA TRP A 324 9.85 1.50 19.73
C TRP A 324 10.37 0.72 20.94
N GLY A 325 11.31 -0.19 20.75
CA GLY A 325 11.90 -0.96 21.85
C GLY A 325 13.03 -0.23 22.59
N ILE A 326 13.85 0.54 21.87
CA ILE A 326 15.09 1.14 22.41
C ILE A 326 15.05 2.66 22.36
N MET A 327 14.95 3.25 21.16
CA MET A 327 15.14 4.68 20.96
C MET A 327 14.07 5.50 21.70
N TRP A 328 12.78 5.18 21.51
CA TRP A 328 11.72 5.93 22.14
C TRP A 328 11.71 5.81 23.67
N PRO A 329 11.94 4.64 24.29
CA PRO A 329 12.08 4.57 25.74
C PRO A 329 13.29 5.36 26.28
N LEU A 330 14.41 5.40 25.56
CA LEU A 330 15.59 6.16 25.97
C LEU A 330 15.37 7.67 25.87
N ILE A 331 14.75 8.14 24.79
CA ILE A 331 14.34 9.55 24.65
C ILE A 331 13.39 9.92 25.79
N GLY A 332 12.47 9.01 26.15
CA GLY A 332 11.56 9.18 27.28
C GLY A 332 12.23 9.42 28.64
N LYS A 333 13.46 8.95 28.83
CA LYS A 333 14.23 9.18 30.07
C LYS A 333 14.96 10.53 30.08
N LYS A 334 14.93 11.28 28.99
CA LYS A 334 15.58 12.60 28.84
C LYS A 334 14.62 13.77 29.08
N GLU A 335 13.48 13.49 29.71
CA GLU A 335 12.57 14.48 30.26
C GLU A 335 13.31 15.48 31.16
N GLY A 336 13.00 16.78 31.03
CA GLY A 336 13.69 17.88 31.68
C GLY A 336 14.97 18.38 30.99
N SER A 337 15.59 17.57 30.11
CA SER A 337 16.82 17.94 29.39
C SER A 337 16.58 18.16 27.90
N TRP A 338 15.84 17.26 27.25
CA TRP A 338 15.53 17.31 25.82
C TRP A 338 14.14 17.86 25.55
N TYR A 339 13.23 17.76 26.52
CA TYR A 339 11.89 18.33 26.50
C TYR A 339 11.42 18.66 27.93
N PRO A 340 10.41 19.53 28.15
CA PRO A 340 10.03 20.01 29.48
C PRO A 340 9.60 18.86 30.42
N PRO A 341 9.73 19.01 31.76
CA PRO A 341 9.33 17.98 32.72
C PRO A 341 7.88 18.12 33.22
N GLY A 342 7.28 17.02 33.66
CA GLY A 342 5.98 16.98 34.37
C GLY A 342 4.76 16.80 33.47
N LEU A 343 4.94 16.24 32.27
CA LEU A 343 3.93 16.18 31.24
C LEU A 343 3.44 14.73 31.09
N GLY A 344 2.14 14.49 31.19
CA GLY A 344 1.54 13.15 31.21
C GLY A 344 1.79 12.31 29.95
N LEU A 345 1.51 11.00 30.00
CA LEU A 345 1.59 10.07 28.85
C LEU A 345 0.63 10.39 27.68
N GLY A 346 -0.26 11.38 27.84
CA GLY A 346 -1.09 11.94 26.76
C GLY A 346 -0.76 13.41 26.46
N ASP A 347 0.24 13.97 27.15
CA ASP A 347 0.68 15.34 27.01
C ASP A 347 1.72 15.45 25.89
N LEU A 348 1.38 16.29 24.92
CA LEU A 348 2.05 16.44 23.64
C LEU A 348 3.38 17.20 23.75
N HIS A 349 3.68 17.75 24.92
CA HIS A 349 5.00 18.28 25.27
C HIS A 349 5.97 17.22 25.84
N GLY A 350 5.45 16.06 26.23
CA GLY A 350 6.22 14.97 26.81
C GLY A 350 6.68 13.93 25.78
N LEU A 351 6.78 12.68 26.21
CA LEU A 351 7.24 11.56 25.40
C LEU A 351 6.33 11.22 24.20
N GLN A 352 5.02 11.47 24.30
CA GLN A 352 4.08 11.36 23.16
C GLN A 352 4.34 12.40 22.09
N GLY A 353 4.92 13.53 22.47
CA GLY A 353 5.39 14.47 21.48
C GLY A 353 6.34 13.77 20.50
N TYR A 354 7.32 13.00 20.98
CA TYR A 354 8.30 12.31 20.15
C TYR A 354 7.73 11.06 19.45
N ARG A 355 6.52 10.64 19.82
CA ARG A 355 5.85 9.41 19.39
C ARG A 355 4.50 9.72 18.74
N VAL A 356 4.41 9.71 17.42
CA VAL A 356 3.10 9.71 16.77
C VAL A 356 2.70 8.28 16.45
N ALA A 357 1.99 7.65 17.39
CA ALA A 357 1.00 6.65 17.03
C ALA A 357 -0.34 7.39 16.85
N ILE A 358 -0.88 7.39 15.63
CA ILE A 358 -2.08 8.14 15.20
C ILE A 358 -3.37 7.80 16.00
N ARG A 359 -3.33 6.80 16.89
CA ARG A 359 -4.51 6.19 17.52
C ARG A 359 -5.11 6.95 18.71
N ASP A 360 -4.41 7.89 19.34
CA ASP A 360 -4.79 8.38 20.68
C ASP A 360 -5.60 9.71 20.72
N TYR A 361 -5.96 10.36 19.61
CA TYR A 361 -6.32 11.79 19.63
C TYR A 361 -7.68 12.19 19.04
N CYS A 362 -8.76 11.52 19.43
CA CYS A 362 -10.13 11.91 19.02
C CYS A 362 -10.88 12.81 20.03
N ASN A 363 -10.32 13.14 21.21
CA ASN A 363 -11.08 13.78 22.31
C ASN A 363 -10.41 14.95 23.06
N LEU A 364 -9.38 15.63 22.53
CA LEU A 364 -8.70 16.70 23.29
C LEU A 364 -8.87 18.11 22.67
N SER A 365 -9.18 19.09 23.54
CA SER A 365 -9.38 20.51 23.21
C SER A 365 -8.15 21.14 22.54
N LEU A 366 -8.36 22.14 21.68
CA LEU A 366 -7.49 22.60 20.57
C LEU A 366 -6.20 23.37 20.96
N LYS A 367 -6.10 23.90 22.18
CA LYS A 367 -4.93 24.74 22.60
C LYS A 367 -3.58 24.01 22.73
N PRO A 368 -3.49 22.72 23.10
CA PRO A 368 -2.26 21.93 23.05
C PRO A 368 -1.87 21.48 21.63
N VAL A 369 -2.74 21.62 20.62
CA VAL A 369 -2.55 21.08 19.24
C VAL A 369 -1.64 21.95 18.36
N LEU A 370 -1.41 23.21 18.73
CA LEU A 370 -0.38 24.02 18.07
C LEU A 370 1.01 23.80 18.69
N LYS A 371 1.04 23.55 20.00
CA LYS A 371 2.22 23.23 20.79
C LYS A 371 2.65 21.73 20.67
N PHE A 372 1.75 20.90 20.15
CA PHE A 372 1.85 19.51 19.64
C PHE A 372 2.85 19.29 18.51
N MET A 373 3.18 20.36 17.79
CA MET A 373 3.90 20.30 16.53
C MET A 373 5.41 20.10 16.69
N PHE A 374 5.96 20.36 17.88
CA PHE A 374 7.40 20.40 18.12
C PHE A 374 8.07 19.01 18.12
N SER A 375 7.31 17.92 18.15
CA SER A 375 7.85 16.66 18.67
C SER A 375 7.61 15.46 17.73
N SER A 376 6.57 15.51 16.88
CA SER A 376 6.24 14.51 15.84
C SER A 376 7.25 14.42 14.69
N ILE A 377 8.21 15.34 14.67
CA ILE A 377 9.09 15.58 13.55
C ILE A 377 10.27 14.60 13.56
N LEU A 378 10.77 14.22 14.72
CA LEU A 378 11.95 13.36 14.81
C LEU A 378 11.73 11.98 14.15
N GLN A 379 10.55 11.37 14.32
CA GLN A 379 10.25 10.06 13.71
C GLN A 379 10.25 10.13 12.18
N VAL A 380 9.58 11.16 11.65
CA VAL A 380 9.43 11.37 10.21
C VAL A 380 10.79 11.60 9.59
N PHE A 381 11.65 12.41 10.23
CA PHE A 381 12.97 12.73 9.69
C PHE A 381 13.98 11.58 9.80
N ILE A 382 13.95 10.77 10.88
CA ILE A 382 14.79 9.57 10.98
C ILE A 382 14.38 8.53 9.94
N ALA A 383 13.07 8.31 9.77
CA ALA A 383 12.56 7.42 8.73
C ALA A 383 13.02 7.90 7.35
N ILE A 384 12.82 9.18 7.03
CA ILE A 384 13.27 9.79 5.77
C ILE A 384 14.79 9.62 5.60
N ALA A 385 15.59 9.80 6.64
CA ALA A 385 17.04 9.65 6.58
C ALA A 385 17.46 8.21 6.22
N LEU A 386 16.86 7.19 6.85
CA LEU A 386 17.09 5.79 6.50
C LEU A 386 16.68 5.48 5.06
N ILE A 387 15.49 5.93 4.67
CA ILE A 387 14.89 5.73 3.35
C ILE A 387 15.75 6.39 2.27
N LEU A 388 16.16 7.65 2.47
CA LEU A 388 17.01 8.39 1.55
C LEU A 388 18.40 7.77 1.48
N GLY A 389 19.00 7.38 2.61
CA GLY A 389 20.32 6.75 2.62
C GLY A 389 20.35 5.46 1.82
N ASP A 390 19.37 4.58 2.04
CA ASP A 390 19.23 3.32 1.31
C ASP A 390 18.87 3.53 -0.17
N GLY A 391 17.84 4.32 -0.42
CA GLY A 391 17.33 4.58 -1.75
C GLY A 391 18.36 5.29 -2.63
N LEU A 392 19.09 6.28 -2.09
CA LEU A 392 20.14 6.99 -2.80
C LEU A 392 21.34 6.08 -3.09
N TYR A 393 21.73 5.22 -2.15
CA TYR A 393 22.77 4.21 -2.39
C TYR A 393 22.39 3.31 -3.57
N ASN A 394 21.19 2.74 -3.53
CA ASN A 394 20.69 1.87 -4.59
C ASN A 394 20.51 2.62 -5.92
N PHE A 395 20.07 3.87 -5.89
CA PHE A 395 19.96 4.72 -7.07
C PHE A 395 21.32 4.98 -7.72
N ILE A 396 22.33 5.38 -6.93
CA ILE A 396 23.70 5.61 -7.41
C ILE A 396 24.31 4.32 -7.94
N LYS A 397 24.07 3.18 -7.29
CA LYS A 397 24.51 1.86 -7.76
C LYS A 397 23.89 1.50 -9.11
N VAL A 398 22.59 1.70 -9.28
CA VAL A 398 21.91 1.47 -10.56
C VAL A 398 22.44 2.44 -11.62
N LEU A 399 22.53 3.72 -11.29
CA LEU A 399 22.97 4.76 -12.22
C LEU A 399 24.41 4.53 -12.68
N SER A 400 25.33 4.19 -11.78
CA SER A 400 26.72 3.89 -12.10
C SER A 400 26.84 2.67 -13.02
N ARG A 401 26.08 1.60 -12.78
CA ARG A 401 26.03 0.43 -13.68
C ARG A 401 25.49 0.79 -15.06
N VAL A 402 24.43 1.59 -15.12
CA VAL A 402 23.85 2.06 -16.39
C VAL A 402 24.87 2.91 -17.16
N ILE A 403 25.50 3.89 -16.51
CA ILE A 403 26.52 4.75 -17.11
C ILE A 403 27.71 3.92 -17.59
N PHE A 404 28.22 2.98 -16.78
CA PHE A 404 29.32 2.10 -17.17
C PHE A 404 28.97 1.25 -18.40
N SER A 405 27.76 0.70 -18.46
CA SER A 405 27.27 -0.04 -19.63
C SER A 405 27.20 0.85 -20.88
N PHE A 406 26.71 2.09 -20.76
CA PHE A 406 26.69 3.05 -21.86
C PHE A 406 28.10 3.45 -22.32
N ILE A 407 29.03 3.71 -21.40
CA ILE A 407 30.42 4.05 -21.72
C ILE A 407 31.10 2.86 -22.40
N SER A 408 30.88 1.64 -21.91
CA SER A 408 31.39 0.41 -22.52
C SER A 408 30.85 0.24 -23.95
N MET A 409 29.55 0.45 -24.15
CA MET A 409 28.90 0.39 -25.45
C MET A 409 29.37 1.49 -26.42
N ALA A 410 29.64 2.70 -25.92
CA ALA A 410 30.18 3.80 -26.72
C ALA A 410 31.66 3.61 -27.08
N ARG A 411 32.43 2.93 -26.22
CA ARG A 411 33.84 2.59 -26.47
C ARG A 411 34.00 1.38 -27.37
N SER A 412 33.08 0.41 -27.35
CA SER A 412 33.09 -0.70 -28.31
C SER A 412 32.43 -0.26 -29.62
N LYS A 413 33.22 0.03 -30.66
CA LYS A 413 32.68 0.18 -32.02
C LYS A 413 32.12 -1.17 -32.48
N GLY A 414 30.79 -1.32 -32.47
CA GLY A 414 30.11 -2.23 -33.39
C GLY A 414 29.69 -3.62 -32.90
N SER A 415 29.47 -3.86 -31.60
CA SER A 415 28.72 -5.07 -31.19
C SER A 415 27.34 -4.69 -30.64
N ARG A 416 26.30 -5.03 -31.40
CA ARG A 416 24.90 -4.96 -31.00
C ARG A 416 24.56 -6.18 -30.14
N SER A 417 25.23 -6.33 -29.00
CA SER A 417 24.91 -7.38 -28.03
C SER A 417 23.91 -6.83 -27.01
N THR A 418 22.76 -7.51 -26.93
CA THR A 418 21.75 -7.39 -25.89
C THR A 418 22.37 -7.27 -24.49
N LEU A 419 21.86 -6.29 -23.71
CA LEU A 419 22.18 -6.02 -22.30
C LEU A 419 22.53 -7.30 -21.50
N PRO A 420 23.79 -7.50 -21.07
CA PRO A 420 24.10 -8.48 -20.04
C PRO A 420 23.75 -7.82 -18.71
N ILE A 421 22.53 -8.02 -18.23
CA ILE A 421 22.13 -7.68 -16.87
C ILE A 421 21.93 -9.01 -16.14
N SER A 422 23.04 -9.63 -15.78
CA SER A 422 23.14 -10.74 -14.83
C SER A 422 24.55 -10.68 -14.28
N ASP A 423 24.71 -10.78 -12.95
CA ASP A 423 25.98 -10.67 -12.22
C ASP A 423 26.97 -11.84 -12.50
N ASP A 424 26.88 -12.54 -13.64
CA ASP A 424 27.58 -13.81 -13.91
C ASP A 424 28.59 -13.72 -15.07
N ASP A 425 29.53 -12.77 -15.02
CA ASP A 425 30.75 -12.81 -15.86
C ASP A 425 31.88 -13.64 -15.20
N ARG A 426 31.52 -14.69 -14.45
CA ARG A 426 32.45 -15.78 -14.10
C ARG A 426 31.78 -17.12 -14.43
N PRO A 427 32.42 -17.99 -15.23
CA PRO A 427 31.89 -19.32 -15.50
C PRO A 427 32.04 -20.17 -14.23
N THR A 428 31.04 -20.12 -13.37
CA THR A 428 30.86 -21.08 -12.28
C THR A 428 29.52 -21.78 -12.45
N ALA A 429 29.58 -23.11 -12.41
CA ALA A 429 28.50 -24.04 -12.69
C ALA A 429 27.19 -23.72 -11.94
N ALA A 430 26.07 -23.98 -12.64
CA ALA A 430 24.69 -24.08 -12.18
C ALA A 430 23.96 -22.78 -11.76
N THR A 431 23.61 -21.96 -12.74
CA THR A 431 22.43 -21.07 -12.64
C THR A 431 21.16 -21.95 -12.70
N PRO A 432 20.18 -21.82 -11.78
CA PRO A 432 18.95 -22.59 -11.86
C PRO A 432 18.21 -22.27 -13.18
N PRO A 433 17.55 -23.26 -13.81
CA PRO A 433 16.84 -23.04 -15.06
C PRO A 433 15.75 -21.97 -14.88
N ILE A 434 15.74 -20.97 -15.76
CA ILE A 434 14.71 -19.92 -15.78
C ILE A 434 13.34 -20.61 -15.98
N SER A 435 12.42 -20.42 -15.03
CA SER A 435 11.07 -21.00 -15.11
C SER A 435 10.37 -20.58 -16.42
N PHE A 436 9.54 -21.47 -16.97
CA PHE A 436 8.75 -21.19 -18.17
C PHE A 436 7.93 -19.90 -18.03
N ASP A 437 7.32 -19.70 -16.86
CA ASP A 437 6.56 -18.50 -16.52
C ASP A 437 7.43 -17.24 -16.63
N ASP A 438 8.62 -17.26 -16.01
CA ASP A 438 9.55 -16.13 -16.03
C ASP A 438 10.01 -15.80 -17.45
N ARG A 439 10.29 -16.82 -18.27
CA ARG A 439 10.69 -16.63 -19.66
C ARG A 439 9.58 -15.98 -20.48
N ARG A 440 8.36 -16.52 -20.42
CA ARG A 440 7.22 -16.01 -21.20
C ARG A 440 6.80 -14.61 -20.74
N ARG A 441 6.73 -14.35 -19.43
CA ARG A 441 6.42 -13.01 -18.90
C ARG A 441 7.47 -11.97 -19.32
N THR A 442 8.74 -12.33 -19.26
CA THR A 442 9.85 -11.46 -19.70
C THR A 442 9.77 -11.14 -21.19
N GLU A 443 9.44 -12.12 -22.03
CA GLU A 443 9.30 -11.92 -23.48
C GLU A 443 8.23 -10.85 -23.80
N PHE A 444 7.03 -10.98 -23.24
CA PHE A 444 5.95 -10.00 -23.48
C PHE A 444 6.26 -8.63 -22.88
N PHE A 445 6.87 -8.59 -21.70
CA PHE A 445 7.23 -7.34 -21.03
C PHE A 445 8.32 -6.55 -21.78
N ILE A 446 9.25 -7.27 -22.44
CA ILE A 446 10.30 -6.68 -23.27
C ILE A 446 9.79 -6.38 -24.68
N LYS A 447 8.83 -7.12 -25.24
CA LYS A 447 8.29 -6.89 -26.59
C LYS A 447 7.66 -5.51 -26.73
N ASP A 448 6.79 -5.14 -25.79
CA ASP A 448 6.02 -3.89 -25.86
C ASP A 448 6.70 -2.74 -25.08
N GLN A 449 7.97 -2.44 -25.40
CA GLN A 449 8.64 -1.35 -24.70
C GLN A 449 8.04 0.01 -25.00
N ILE A 450 7.90 0.84 -23.95
CA ILE A 450 7.64 2.27 -24.08
C ILE A 450 8.93 2.93 -24.59
N PRO A 451 8.90 3.63 -25.74
CA PRO A 451 10.08 4.29 -26.30
C PRO A 451 10.70 5.28 -25.32
N LYS A 452 12.02 5.22 -25.12
CA LYS A 452 12.76 6.13 -24.22
C LYS A 452 12.55 7.61 -24.58
N ARG A 453 12.40 7.92 -25.88
CA ARG A 453 12.11 9.28 -26.35
C ARG A 453 10.78 9.81 -25.81
N ILE A 454 9.75 8.96 -25.73
CA ILE A 454 8.45 9.32 -25.16
C ILE A 454 8.58 9.49 -23.64
N ALA A 455 9.33 8.61 -22.98
CA ALA A 455 9.56 8.69 -21.54
C ALA A 455 10.26 10.01 -21.14
N PHE A 456 11.45 10.28 -21.69
CA PHE A 456 12.21 11.49 -21.36
C PHE A 456 11.57 12.76 -21.92
N GLY A 457 11.09 12.71 -23.17
CA GLY A 457 10.43 13.86 -23.81
C GLY A 457 9.14 14.26 -23.09
N GLY A 458 8.32 13.28 -22.69
CA GLY A 458 7.11 13.52 -21.91
C GLY A 458 7.41 14.10 -20.53
N TYR A 459 8.45 13.60 -19.83
CA TYR A 459 8.88 14.17 -18.57
C TYR A 459 9.28 15.65 -18.71
N VAL A 460 10.15 15.97 -19.68
CA VAL A 460 10.64 17.34 -19.91
C VAL A 460 9.50 18.27 -20.34
N ALA A 461 8.61 17.82 -21.23
CA ALA A 461 7.50 18.63 -21.69
C ALA A 461 6.53 18.98 -20.56
N ILE A 462 6.11 18.00 -19.76
CA ILE A 462 5.19 18.21 -18.63
C ILE A 462 5.88 19.03 -17.53
N ALA A 463 7.17 18.79 -17.26
CA ALA A 463 7.95 19.60 -16.34
C ALA A 463 7.99 21.07 -16.78
N ALA A 464 8.25 21.35 -18.07
CA ALA A 464 8.29 22.71 -18.60
C ALA A 464 6.93 23.42 -18.48
N ILE A 465 5.83 22.73 -18.82
CA ILE A 465 4.47 23.25 -18.64
C ILE A 465 4.24 23.58 -17.16
N SER A 466 4.57 22.65 -16.27
CA SER A 466 4.36 22.82 -14.85
C SER A 466 5.18 23.95 -14.22
N ILE A 467 6.46 24.09 -14.60
CA ILE A 467 7.33 25.19 -14.17
C ILE A 467 6.74 26.54 -14.57
N ALA A 468 6.11 26.62 -15.75
CA ALA A 468 5.44 27.84 -16.20
C ALA A 468 4.10 28.08 -15.49
N THR A 469 3.28 27.06 -15.29
CA THR A 469 1.89 27.24 -14.80
C THR A 469 1.76 27.28 -13.28
N LEU A 470 2.59 26.55 -12.52
CA LEU A 470 2.47 26.49 -11.06
C LEU A 470 2.65 27.85 -10.37
N PRO A 471 3.59 28.72 -10.77
CA PRO A 471 3.71 30.07 -10.20
C PRO A 471 2.47 30.94 -10.43
N HIS A 472 1.67 30.67 -11.48
CA HIS A 472 0.41 31.38 -11.71
C HIS A 472 -0.71 30.88 -10.77
N ILE A 473 -0.68 29.61 -10.37
CA ILE A 473 -1.64 29.04 -9.40
C ILE A 473 -1.23 29.43 -7.98
N PHE A 474 0.07 29.37 -7.67
CA PHE A 474 0.67 29.67 -6.38
C PHE A 474 1.81 30.69 -6.56
N PRO A 475 1.52 32.00 -6.49
CA PRO A 475 2.55 33.04 -6.64
C PRO A 475 3.74 32.90 -5.68
N GLN A 476 3.52 32.32 -4.50
CA GLN A 476 4.53 32.02 -3.50
C GLN A 476 5.51 30.93 -3.96
N LEU A 477 5.07 30.01 -4.83
CA LEU A 477 5.87 28.91 -5.37
C LEU A 477 6.56 29.35 -6.68
N LYS A 478 7.71 30.02 -6.55
CA LYS A 478 8.45 30.53 -7.71
C LYS A 478 8.96 29.40 -8.62
N TRP A 479 9.17 29.72 -9.90
CA TRP A 479 9.54 28.76 -10.94
C TRP A 479 10.80 27.93 -10.60
N TYR A 480 11.77 28.54 -9.91
CA TYR A 480 13.01 27.87 -9.54
C TYR A 480 12.84 26.84 -8.42
N PHE A 481 11.83 27.00 -7.53
CA PHE A 481 11.46 25.96 -6.57
C PHE A 481 10.92 24.72 -7.29
N VAL A 482 10.04 24.94 -8.28
CA VAL A 482 9.44 23.87 -9.10
C VAL A 482 10.51 23.16 -9.91
N LEU A 483 11.42 23.90 -10.56
CA LEU A 483 12.54 23.34 -11.31
C LEU A 483 13.40 22.44 -10.42
N LEU A 484 13.78 22.91 -9.23
CA LEU A 484 14.59 22.13 -8.31
C LEU A 484 13.87 20.88 -7.83
N ALA A 485 12.57 21.00 -7.51
CA ALA A 485 11.75 19.85 -7.13
C ALA A 485 11.76 18.78 -8.24
N TYR A 486 11.66 19.16 -9.51
CA TYR A 486 11.69 18.22 -10.64
C TYR A 486 13.06 17.64 -10.96
N ILE A 487 14.15 18.32 -10.60
CA ILE A 487 15.48 17.71 -10.71
C ILE A 487 15.62 16.54 -9.73
N PHE A 488 15.13 16.70 -8.49
CA PHE A 488 15.27 15.67 -7.45
C PHE A 488 14.14 14.63 -7.44
N ALA A 489 12.96 14.95 -7.95
CA ALA A 489 11.78 14.09 -7.86
C ALA A 489 11.98 12.68 -8.46
N PRO A 490 12.67 12.46 -9.60
CA PRO A 490 12.90 11.10 -10.12
C PRO A 490 13.73 10.21 -9.19
N VAL A 491 14.69 10.79 -8.46
CA VAL A 491 15.49 10.07 -7.47
C VAL A 491 14.59 9.63 -6.31
N LEU A 492 13.79 10.55 -5.78
CA LEU A 492 12.87 10.27 -4.68
C LEU A 492 11.76 9.28 -5.08
N ALA A 493 11.25 9.40 -6.32
CA ALA A 493 10.31 8.46 -6.90
C ALA A 493 10.91 7.05 -6.96
N PHE A 494 12.17 6.91 -7.39
CA PHE A 494 12.85 5.61 -7.41
C PHE A 494 12.98 5.03 -6.00
N CYS A 495 13.45 5.83 -5.03
CA CYS A 495 13.60 5.38 -3.65
C CYS A 495 12.26 4.89 -3.08
N ASN A 496 11.18 5.64 -3.32
CA ASN A 496 9.84 5.28 -2.86
C ASN A 496 9.33 3.99 -3.53
N ALA A 497 9.40 3.93 -4.86
CA ALA A 497 8.91 2.78 -5.60
C ALA A 497 9.72 1.51 -5.31
N TYR A 498 11.03 1.64 -5.01
CA TYR A 498 11.87 0.54 -4.56
C TYR A 498 11.44 0.04 -3.17
N GLY A 499 11.25 0.95 -2.21
CA GLY A 499 10.74 0.61 -0.88
C GLY A 499 9.38 -0.07 -0.94
N CYS A 500 8.45 0.50 -1.69
CA CYS A 500 7.12 -0.08 -1.92
C CYS A 500 7.21 -1.49 -2.57
N GLY A 501 8.13 -1.69 -3.51
CA GLY A 501 8.35 -3.00 -4.13
C GLY A 501 8.86 -4.09 -3.18
N LEU A 502 9.52 -3.70 -2.08
CA LEU A 502 10.00 -4.62 -1.05
C LEU A 502 8.97 -4.87 0.06
N THR A 503 8.22 -3.83 0.45
CA THR A 503 7.45 -3.84 1.70
C THR A 503 5.96 -3.58 1.53
N ASP A 504 5.51 -3.31 0.31
CA ASP A 504 4.14 -2.89 -0.04
C ASP A 504 3.72 -1.52 0.46
N TRP A 505 4.65 -0.72 0.99
CA TRP A 505 4.32 0.56 1.62
C TRP A 505 4.90 1.75 0.84
N SER A 506 4.03 2.71 0.50
CA SER A 506 4.43 3.98 -0.10
C SER A 506 4.66 5.04 0.98
N LEU A 507 5.82 5.69 0.91
CA LEU A 507 6.27 6.74 1.82
C LEU A 507 6.12 8.14 1.21
N ALA A 508 5.27 8.29 0.18
CA ALA A 508 5.04 9.55 -0.53
C ALA A 508 4.72 10.74 0.41
N SER A 509 3.95 10.50 1.47
CA SER A 509 3.63 11.51 2.49
C SER A 509 4.87 12.04 3.24
N ALA A 510 5.87 11.19 3.48
CA ALA A 510 7.10 11.57 4.16
C ALA A 510 7.96 12.49 3.27
N TYR A 511 8.09 12.15 1.97
CA TYR A 511 8.77 13.01 1.01
C TYR A 511 8.04 14.34 0.79
N GLY A 512 6.70 14.32 0.81
CA GLY A 512 5.88 15.54 0.79
C GLY A 512 6.23 16.46 1.97
N LYS A 513 6.29 15.92 3.19
CA LYS A 513 6.68 16.68 4.39
C LYS A 513 8.10 17.24 4.29
N LEU A 514 9.05 16.50 3.71
CA LEU A 514 10.40 17.03 3.45
C LEU A 514 10.36 18.26 2.52
N ALA A 515 9.52 18.22 1.48
CA ALA A 515 9.35 19.36 0.58
C ALA A 515 8.78 20.59 1.32
N ILE A 516 7.90 20.40 2.31
CA ILE A 516 7.40 21.49 3.15
C ILE A 516 8.56 22.23 3.84
N PHE A 517 9.45 21.50 4.51
CA PHE A 517 10.59 22.12 5.21
C PHE A 517 11.58 22.75 4.25
N LEU A 518 11.87 22.12 3.12
CA LEU A 518 12.86 22.63 2.17
C LEU A 518 12.39 23.93 1.51
N PHE A 519 11.16 23.93 0.97
CA PHE A 519 10.64 25.04 0.18
C PHE A 519 9.91 26.08 1.03
N GLY A 520 9.28 25.67 2.14
CA GLY A 520 8.68 26.59 3.11
C GLY A 520 9.72 27.48 3.77
N ALA A 521 10.82 26.88 4.25
CA ALA A 521 11.94 27.62 4.86
C ALA A 521 12.59 28.59 3.86
N TRP A 522 12.76 28.14 2.62
CA TRP A 522 13.41 28.96 1.59
C TRP A 522 12.52 30.11 1.11
N ALA A 523 11.20 29.91 1.04
CA ALA A 523 10.28 31.01 0.78
C ALA A 523 10.25 32.02 1.94
N GLY A 524 10.29 31.53 3.19
CA GLY A 524 10.25 32.34 4.40
C GLY A 524 8.86 32.92 4.71
N ALA A 525 8.66 33.35 5.97
CA ALA A 525 7.35 33.78 6.47
C ALA A 525 6.81 34.98 5.70
N SER A 526 7.68 35.95 5.42
CA SER A 526 7.34 37.19 4.73
C SER A 526 6.89 37.02 3.28
N ASN A 527 7.11 35.86 2.65
CA ASN A 527 6.72 35.59 1.27
C ASN A 527 5.68 34.47 1.13
N GLY A 528 4.95 34.16 2.21
CA GLY A 528 3.93 33.12 2.22
C GLY A 528 4.48 31.70 2.20
N GLY A 529 5.51 31.44 3.02
CA GLY A 529 6.21 30.15 3.09
C GLY A 529 5.31 28.95 3.40
N VAL A 530 4.20 29.14 4.12
CA VAL A 530 3.23 28.07 4.42
C VAL A 530 2.63 27.53 3.12
N ILE A 531 2.14 28.41 2.25
CA ILE A 531 1.53 28.01 0.97
C ILE A 531 2.58 27.46 0.01
N ALA A 532 3.77 28.06 -0.05
CA ALA A 532 4.87 27.55 -0.87
C ALA A 532 5.25 26.10 -0.46
N GLY A 533 5.39 25.86 0.85
CA GLY A 533 5.70 24.54 1.40
C GLY A 533 4.60 23.51 1.14
N LEU A 534 3.34 23.84 1.40
CA LEU A 534 2.20 22.94 1.15
C LEU A 534 2.00 22.66 -0.35
N ALA A 535 2.21 23.64 -1.23
CA ALA A 535 2.12 23.43 -2.67
C ALA A 535 3.27 22.52 -3.16
N ALA A 536 4.50 22.76 -2.70
CA ALA A 536 5.64 21.90 -3.01
C ALA A 536 5.48 20.48 -2.47
N CYS A 537 4.84 20.32 -1.30
CA CYS A 537 4.43 19.03 -0.77
C CYS A 537 3.52 18.28 -1.75
N GLY A 538 2.51 18.94 -2.29
CA GLY A 538 1.61 18.33 -3.27
C GLY A 538 2.32 17.93 -4.56
N VAL A 539 3.22 18.78 -5.05
CA VAL A 539 4.07 18.46 -6.21
C VAL A 539 4.87 17.17 -5.96
N MET A 540 5.53 17.08 -4.81
CA MET A 540 6.37 15.93 -4.46
C MET A 540 5.55 14.66 -4.21
N MET A 541 4.49 14.76 -3.41
CA MET A 541 3.63 13.63 -3.05
C MET A 541 2.96 13.02 -4.28
N SER A 542 2.50 13.86 -5.21
CA SER A 542 1.87 13.40 -6.45
C SER A 542 2.86 12.62 -7.34
N ILE A 543 4.05 13.17 -7.60
CA ILE A 543 5.06 12.49 -8.43
C ILE A 543 5.48 11.15 -7.81
N VAL A 544 5.81 11.17 -6.53
CA VAL A 544 6.38 10.02 -5.82
C VAL A 544 5.34 8.90 -5.64
N SER A 545 4.08 9.25 -5.39
CA SER A 545 2.98 8.28 -5.30
C SER A 545 2.70 7.66 -6.67
N THR A 546 2.41 8.47 -7.69
CA THR A 546 2.02 7.98 -9.02
C THR A 546 3.11 7.15 -9.68
N ALA A 547 4.39 7.49 -9.45
CA ALA A 547 5.50 6.68 -9.93
C ALA A 547 5.55 5.29 -9.28
N SER A 548 5.28 5.21 -7.97
CA SER A 548 5.22 3.94 -7.23
C SER A 548 4.02 3.09 -7.67
N ASP A 549 2.85 3.72 -7.82
CA ASP A 549 1.61 3.06 -8.24
C ASP A 549 1.78 2.45 -9.65
N LEU A 550 2.43 3.18 -10.57
CA LEU A 550 2.75 2.67 -11.91
C LEU A 550 3.70 1.46 -11.86
N MET A 551 4.70 1.43 -10.97
CA MET A 551 5.59 0.27 -10.85
C MET A 551 4.84 -0.96 -10.31
N GLN A 552 3.94 -0.75 -9.35
CA GLN A 552 3.06 -1.80 -8.84
C GLN A 552 2.13 -2.34 -9.93
N ASP A 553 1.55 -1.49 -10.76
CA ASP A 553 0.72 -1.92 -11.88
C ASP A 553 1.54 -2.60 -12.99
N PHE A 554 2.80 -2.20 -13.22
CA PHE A 554 3.70 -2.97 -14.08
C PHE A 554 3.99 -4.35 -13.52
N LYS A 555 4.08 -4.53 -12.19
CA LYS A 555 4.20 -5.85 -11.59
C LYS A 555 2.94 -6.68 -11.84
N THR A 556 1.76 -6.11 -11.61
CA THR A 556 0.49 -6.78 -11.90
C THR A 556 0.42 -7.19 -13.37
N GLY A 557 0.71 -6.26 -14.28
CA GLY A 557 0.73 -6.50 -15.73
C GLY A 557 1.76 -7.54 -16.16
N TYR A 558 2.95 -7.56 -15.56
CA TYR A 558 3.95 -8.59 -15.81
C TYR A 558 3.43 -10.00 -15.48
N LEU A 559 2.71 -10.15 -14.35
CA LEU A 559 2.16 -11.41 -13.90
C LEU A 559 0.85 -11.82 -14.62
N THR A 560 0.15 -10.89 -15.26
CA THR A 560 -1.06 -11.16 -16.06
C THR A 560 -0.82 -11.13 -17.57
N LEU A 561 0.44 -10.99 -18.01
CA LEU A 561 0.84 -10.75 -19.41
C LEU A 561 0.13 -9.54 -20.05
N ALA A 562 -0.24 -8.52 -19.25
CA ALA A 562 -0.72 -7.25 -19.78
C ALA A 562 0.47 -6.43 -20.31
N SER A 563 0.25 -5.74 -21.42
CA SER A 563 1.29 -4.99 -22.09
C SER A 563 1.73 -3.78 -21.26
N PRO A 564 3.04 -3.51 -21.09
CA PRO A 564 3.51 -2.28 -20.44
C PRO A 564 2.97 -1.00 -21.11
N ARG A 565 2.69 -1.03 -22.42
CA ARG A 565 2.06 0.11 -23.11
C ARG A 565 0.61 0.30 -22.66
N SER A 566 -0.15 -0.78 -22.54
CA SER A 566 -1.53 -0.72 -22.03
C SER A 566 -1.56 -0.22 -20.60
N MET A 567 -0.69 -0.73 -19.72
CA MET A 567 -0.60 -0.26 -18.33
C MET A 567 -0.29 1.24 -18.25
N PHE A 568 0.68 1.71 -19.04
CA PHE A 568 1.04 3.14 -19.07
C PHE A 568 -0.11 4.04 -19.59
N VAL A 569 -0.79 3.63 -20.66
CA VAL A 569 -1.93 4.38 -21.20
C VAL A 569 -3.12 4.34 -20.24
N SER A 570 -3.40 3.21 -19.60
CA SER A 570 -4.42 3.07 -18.56
C SER A 570 -4.16 3.99 -17.37
N GLN A 571 -2.91 4.10 -16.94
CA GLN A 571 -2.50 5.05 -15.91
C GLN A 571 -2.75 6.50 -16.36
N ILE A 572 -2.36 6.90 -17.58
CA ILE A 572 -2.66 8.24 -18.11
C ILE A 572 -4.17 8.53 -18.08
N ILE A 573 -4.99 7.59 -18.57
CA ILE A 573 -6.45 7.75 -18.61
C ILE A 573 -7.02 7.86 -17.19
N GLY A 574 -6.65 6.94 -16.30
CA GLY A 574 -7.11 6.93 -14.92
C GLY A 574 -6.67 8.17 -14.14
N THR A 575 -5.42 8.62 -14.28
CA THR A 575 -4.94 9.87 -13.70
C THR A 575 -5.73 11.07 -14.22
N ALA A 576 -6.00 11.15 -15.53
CA ALA A 576 -6.82 12.23 -16.10
C ALA A 576 -8.23 12.24 -15.53
N MET A 577 -8.86 11.07 -15.38
CA MET A 577 -10.15 10.93 -14.73
C MET A 577 -10.10 11.35 -13.27
N GLY A 578 -9.08 10.93 -12.52
CA GLY A 578 -8.86 11.30 -11.12
C GLY A 578 -8.69 12.81 -10.93
N CYS A 579 -7.99 13.49 -11.84
CA CYS A 579 -7.80 14.95 -11.82
C CYS A 579 -9.12 15.74 -11.94
N VAL A 580 -10.20 15.11 -12.41
CA VAL A 580 -11.54 15.71 -12.50
C VAL A 580 -12.47 15.16 -11.43
N ILE A 581 -12.54 13.84 -11.29
CA ILE A 581 -13.46 13.15 -10.37
C ILE A 581 -13.13 13.52 -8.92
N ALA A 582 -11.87 13.43 -8.50
CA ALA A 582 -11.52 13.65 -7.09
C ALA A 582 -11.81 15.08 -6.62
N PRO A 583 -11.46 16.15 -7.38
CA PRO A 583 -11.90 17.51 -7.04
C PRO A 583 -13.41 17.69 -7.00
N CYS A 584 -14.15 17.09 -7.93
CA CYS A 584 -15.62 17.15 -7.93
C CYS A 584 -16.20 16.48 -6.68
N VAL A 585 -15.71 15.30 -6.31
CA VAL A 585 -16.12 14.61 -5.09
C VAL A 585 -15.79 15.45 -3.86
N PHE A 586 -14.56 15.96 -3.73
CA PHE A 586 -14.20 16.85 -2.62
C PHE A 586 -15.09 18.09 -2.57
N TRP A 587 -15.40 18.69 -3.72
CA TRP A 587 -16.24 19.88 -3.80
C TRP A 587 -17.66 19.62 -3.28
N LEU A 588 -18.21 18.42 -3.52
CA LEU A 588 -19.48 18.01 -2.93
C LEU A 588 -19.41 17.99 -1.41
N PHE A 589 -18.38 17.36 -0.82
CA PHE A 589 -18.18 17.37 0.64
C PHE A 589 -18.00 18.80 1.17
N TYR A 590 -17.16 19.59 0.53
CA TYR A 590 -16.85 20.96 0.95
C TYR A 590 -18.08 21.89 0.95
N LYS A 591 -19.02 21.66 0.02
CA LYS A 591 -20.29 22.41 -0.08
C LYS A 591 -21.42 21.83 0.77
N ALA A 592 -21.44 20.53 0.99
CA ALA A 592 -22.48 19.88 1.79
C ALA A 592 -22.26 20.07 3.30
N PHE A 593 -21.00 20.22 3.74
CA PHE A 593 -20.63 20.32 5.14
C PHE A 593 -19.89 21.64 5.41
N ASP A 594 -20.57 22.59 6.04
CA ASP A 594 -19.99 23.90 6.41
C ASP A 594 -18.96 23.78 7.54
N ASP A 595 -19.10 22.76 8.39
CA ASP A 595 -18.22 22.41 9.51
C ASP A 595 -17.09 21.43 9.12
N LEU A 596 -16.92 21.15 7.83
CA LEU A 596 -15.85 20.27 7.35
C LEU A 596 -14.48 20.85 7.69
N GLY A 597 -13.65 20.03 8.33
CA GLY A 597 -12.33 20.38 8.87
C GLY A 597 -12.33 20.89 10.31
N LEU A 598 -13.48 21.05 10.96
CA LEU A 598 -13.56 21.45 12.36
C LEU A 598 -13.43 20.24 13.30
N SER A 599 -12.75 20.43 14.43
CA SER A 599 -12.65 19.39 15.45
C SER A 599 -14.02 19.01 16.00
N GLY A 600 -14.34 17.71 16.01
CA GLY A 600 -15.64 17.20 16.48
C GLY A 600 -16.76 17.22 15.44
N SER A 601 -16.51 17.71 14.21
CA SER A 601 -17.46 17.56 13.10
C SER A 601 -17.47 16.13 12.54
N GLU A 602 -18.41 15.85 11.63
CA GLU A 602 -18.48 14.55 10.95
C GLU A 602 -17.21 14.25 10.11
N TYR A 603 -16.59 15.31 9.58
CA TYR A 603 -15.39 15.24 8.73
C TYR A 603 -14.30 16.18 9.30
N PRO A 604 -13.59 15.76 10.37
CA PRO A 604 -12.65 16.64 11.06
C PRO A 604 -11.36 16.93 10.27
N ALA A 605 -11.03 16.12 9.26
CA ALA A 605 -9.83 16.23 8.44
C ALA A 605 -8.54 16.48 9.25
N PRO A 606 -8.21 15.61 10.23
CA PRO A 606 -7.13 15.87 11.20
C PRO A 606 -5.77 16.08 10.54
N TYR A 607 -5.52 15.42 9.39
CA TYR A 607 -4.28 15.58 8.65
C TYR A 607 -4.13 16.95 7.99
N ALA A 608 -5.22 17.65 7.66
CA ALA A 608 -5.11 18.98 7.09
C ALA A 608 -4.50 19.96 8.09
N SER A 609 -4.96 19.90 9.34
CA SER A 609 -4.40 20.67 10.46
C SER A 609 -2.95 20.28 10.75
N ILE A 610 -2.63 18.97 10.71
CA ILE A 610 -1.24 18.49 10.90
C ILE A 610 -0.32 19.04 9.82
N TYR A 611 -0.70 18.95 8.54
CA TYR A 611 0.14 19.42 7.44
C TYR A 611 0.30 20.94 7.46
N ARG A 612 -0.76 21.70 7.77
CA ARG A 612 -0.66 23.15 7.95
C ARG A 612 0.30 23.49 9.08
N GLY A 613 0.20 22.81 10.22
CA GLY A 613 1.13 22.98 11.32
C GLY A 613 2.57 22.77 10.85
N ILE A 614 2.87 21.61 10.26
CA ILE A 614 4.20 21.31 9.72
C ILE A 614 4.69 22.41 8.76
N ALA A 615 3.80 23.02 7.98
CA ALA A 615 4.14 24.12 7.09
C ALA A 615 4.49 25.42 7.82
N ILE A 616 3.75 25.80 8.86
CA ILE A 616 4.07 26.96 9.73
C ILE A 616 5.47 26.77 10.32
N LEU A 617 5.74 25.63 10.95
CA LEU A 617 7.08 25.38 11.51
C LEU A 617 8.16 25.26 10.43
N GLY A 618 7.80 24.69 9.29
CA GLY A 618 8.69 24.52 8.15
C GLY A 618 9.22 25.86 7.61
N VAL A 619 8.49 26.96 7.83
CA VAL A 619 8.91 28.32 7.45
C VAL A 619 10.15 28.79 8.21
N ASP A 620 10.28 28.43 9.48
CA ASP A 620 11.45 28.76 10.29
C ASP A 620 12.66 27.83 10.02
N GLY A 621 12.45 26.83 9.16
CA GLY A 621 13.46 25.88 8.73
C GLY A 621 13.94 24.92 9.82
N PHE A 622 15.13 24.35 9.61
CA PHE A 622 15.66 23.28 10.45
C PHE A 622 16.05 23.74 11.87
N SER A 623 16.16 25.05 12.11
CA SER A 623 16.45 25.64 13.42
C SER A 623 15.33 25.42 14.44
N SER A 624 14.10 25.23 13.97
CA SER A 624 12.94 24.99 14.84
C SER A 624 12.75 23.51 15.20
N LEU A 625 13.66 22.63 14.77
CA LEU A 625 13.64 21.21 15.12
C LEU A 625 14.16 20.96 16.54
N PRO A 626 13.69 19.88 17.21
CA PRO A 626 14.24 19.45 18.49
C PRO A 626 15.77 19.29 18.47
N LYS A 627 16.40 19.56 19.63
CA LYS A 627 17.84 19.38 19.80
C LYS A 627 18.26 17.96 19.40
N HIS A 628 19.38 17.86 18.70
CA HIS A 628 19.94 16.61 18.15
C HIS A 628 19.13 15.90 17.05
N CYS A 629 18.00 16.46 16.58
CA CYS A 629 17.20 15.86 15.51
C CYS A 629 18.03 15.62 14.24
N LEU A 630 18.72 16.65 13.73
CA LEU A 630 19.59 16.54 12.56
C LEU A 630 20.75 15.56 12.78
N THR A 631 21.31 15.51 13.99
CA THR A 631 22.39 14.57 14.33
C THR A 631 21.91 13.12 14.17
N PHE A 632 20.72 12.80 14.68
CA PHE A 632 20.13 11.47 14.44
C PHE A 632 19.93 11.21 12.95
N CYS A 633 19.38 12.17 12.20
CA CYS A 633 19.21 12.01 10.75
C CYS A 633 20.54 11.69 10.04
N TYR A 634 21.62 12.42 10.33
CA TYR A 634 22.92 12.14 9.72
C TYR A 634 23.48 10.77 10.12
N VAL A 635 23.33 10.37 11.39
CA VAL A 635 23.78 9.06 11.87
C VAL A 635 23.01 7.93 11.18
N PHE A 636 21.68 8.02 11.11
CA PHE A 636 20.84 7.01 10.48
C PHE A 636 21.03 6.96 8.96
N PHE A 637 21.22 8.11 8.31
CA PHE A 637 21.56 8.17 6.89
C PHE A 637 22.90 7.50 6.60
N ALA A 638 23.93 7.81 7.38
CA ALA A 638 25.24 7.18 7.26
C ALA A 638 25.17 5.67 7.54
N ALA A 639 24.43 5.26 8.57
CA ALA A 639 24.20 3.85 8.90
C ALA A 639 23.53 3.10 7.74
N ALA A 640 22.52 3.69 7.08
CA ALA A 640 21.87 3.08 5.93
C ALA A 640 22.84 2.83 4.76
N ILE A 641 23.74 3.80 4.48
CA ILE A 641 24.78 3.64 3.46
C ILE A 641 25.77 2.56 3.87
N LEU A 642 26.25 2.56 5.12
CA LEU A 642 27.22 1.60 5.63
C LEU A 642 26.67 0.16 5.64
N ILE A 643 25.40 -0.03 6.01
CA ILE A 643 24.74 -1.34 5.98
C ILE A 643 24.70 -1.88 4.54
N ASN A 644 24.36 -1.03 3.56
CA ASN A 644 24.33 -1.43 2.15
C ASN A 644 25.73 -1.71 1.59
N LEU A 645 26.74 -0.89 1.91
CA LEU A 645 28.14 -1.16 1.56
C LEU A 645 28.59 -2.49 2.17
N GLY A 646 28.32 -2.71 3.46
CA GLY A 646 28.62 -3.95 4.15
C GLY A 646 27.97 -5.15 3.47
N ARG A 647 26.70 -5.01 3.05
CA ARG A 647 25.99 -6.04 2.28
C ARG A 647 26.66 -6.36 0.95
N ASP A 648 27.02 -5.34 0.18
CA ASP A 648 27.63 -5.51 -1.15
C ASP A 648 29.07 -6.02 -1.12
N PHE A 649 29.86 -5.65 -0.10
CA PHE A 649 31.22 -6.17 0.09
C PHE A 649 31.25 -7.54 0.78
N SER A 650 30.18 -7.93 1.46
CA SER A 650 30.06 -9.26 2.06
C SER A 650 29.74 -10.32 1.01
N GLY A 651 30.31 -11.53 1.15
CA GLY A 651 29.97 -12.65 0.27
C GLY A 651 28.48 -13.03 0.36
N LYS A 652 27.94 -13.68 -0.70
CA LYS A 652 26.50 -14.05 -0.82
C LYS A 652 25.92 -14.73 0.44
N LYS A 653 26.73 -15.50 1.19
CA LYS A 653 26.34 -16.19 2.43
C LYS A 653 26.12 -15.26 3.63
N VAL A 654 26.80 -14.12 3.69
CA VAL A 654 26.70 -13.13 4.77
C VAL A 654 25.68 -12.05 4.39
N ALA A 655 25.68 -11.63 3.13
CA ALA A 655 24.75 -10.63 2.60
C ALA A 655 23.27 -10.95 2.85
N ARG A 656 22.90 -12.25 2.89
CA ARG A 656 21.52 -12.70 3.17
C ARG A 656 21.03 -12.41 4.61
N PHE A 657 21.94 -12.14 5.54
CA PHE A 657 21.62 -11.84 6.94
C PHE A 657 21.71 -10.35 7.28
N ILE A 658 22.25 -9.53 6.37
CA ILE A 658 22.38 -8.10 6.59
C ILE A 658 21.02 -7.44 6.31
N PRO A 659 20.47 -6.67 7.27
CA PRO A 659 19.14 -6.11 7.14
C PRO A 659 19.07 -5.05 6.05
N LEU A 660 17.84 -4.73 5.65
CA LEU A 660 17.50 -3.72 4.66
C LEU A 660 17.10 -2.42 5.38
N PRO A 661 17.94 -1.36 5.33
CA PRO A 661 17.65 -0.11 6.02
C PRO A 661 16.30 0.52 5.62
N MET A 662 15.90 0.38 4.34
CA MET A 662 14.58 0.81 3.86
C MET A 662 13.43 0.15 4.65
N ALA A 663 13.50 -1.17 4.84
CA ALA A 663 12.47 -1.91 5.58
C ALA A 663 12.50 -1.57 7.08
N MET A 664 13.69 -1.30 7.64
CA MET A 664 13.84 -0.83 9.02
C MET A 664 13.20 0.54 9.28
N ALA A 665 12.99 1.37 8.25
CA ALA A 665 12.44 2.71 8.40
C ALA A 665 10.91 2.72 8.64
N ILE A 666 10.19 1.71 8.17
CA ILE A 666 8.71 1.70 8.18
C ILE A 666 8.13 1.73 9.61
N PRO A 667 8.66 0.98 10.59
CA PRO A 667 8.19 1.07 11.99
C PRO A 667 8.41 2.43 12.66
N PHE A 668 9.37 3.23 12.19
CA PHE A 668 9.50 4.60 12.68
C PHE A 668 8.29 5.45 12.29
N TYR A 669 7.55 5.07 11.23
CA TYR A 669 6.37 5.78 10.76
C TYR A 669 5.05 5.19 11.28
N ILE A 670 4.91 3.85 11.30
CA ILE A 670 3.62 3.19 11.55
C ILE A 670 3.45 2.77 13.01
N GLY A 671 4.51 2.26 13.64
CA GLY A 671 4.42 1.51 14.91
C GLY A 671 5.05 0.13 14.81
N ALA A 672 5.22 -0.57 15.94
CA ALA A 672 5.74 -1.93 15.95
C ALA A 672 4.68 -3.00 15.61
N TYR A 673 3.38 -2.72 15.79
CA TYR A 673 2.33 -3.73 15.66
C TYR A 673 2.28 -4.39 14.28
N PHE A 674 2.43 -3.62 13.19
CA PHE A 674 2.36 -4.19 11.84
C PHE A 674 3.53 -5.15 11.56
N CYS A 675 4.70 -4.94 12.19
CA CYS A 675 5.82 -5.86 12.02
C CYS A 675 5.57 -7.21 12.70
N ILE A 676 4.83 -7.21 13.82
CA ILE A 676 4.44 -8.44 14.51
C ILE A 676 3.53 -9.26 13.61
N ASP A 677 2.51 -8.63 13.01
CA ASP A 677 1.60 -9.29 12.08
C ASP A 677 2.33 -9.88 10.86
N MET A 678 3.26 -9.12 10.26
CA MET A 678 4.09 -9.62 9.15
C MET A 678 5.01 -10.77 9.59
N CYS A 679 5.59 -10.72 10.79
CA CYS A 679 6.42 -11.80 11.32
C CYS A 679 5.61 -13.08 11.57
N VAL A 680 4.36 -12.96 12.03
CA VAL A 680 3.44 -14.10 12.15
C VAL A 680 3.21 -14.75 10.78
N GLY A 681 2.98 -13.95 9.73
CA GLY A 681 2.88 -14.45 8.35
C GLY A 681 4.11 -15.23 7.90
N SER A 682 5.30 -14.68 8.12
CA SER A 682 6.55 -15.39 7.84
C SER A 682 6.73 -16.66 8.66
N LEU A 683 6.33 -16.65 9.94
CA LEU A 683 6.40 -17.85 10.77
C LEU A 683 5.48 -18.96 10.24
N ILE A 684 4.26 -18.60 9.81
CA ILE A 684 3.31 -19.53 9.18
C ILE A 684 3.94 -20.15 7.93
N LEU A 685 4.51 -19.32 7.05
CA LEU A 685 5.17 -19.83 5.84
C LEU A 685 6.36 -20.72 6.17
N PHE A 686 7.22 -20.30 7.10
CA PHE A 686 8.41 -21.03 7.50
C PHE A 686 8.06 -22.42 8.05
N VAL A 687 7.08 -22.49 8.96
CA VAL A 687 6.59 -23.77 9.49
C VAL A 687 6.03 -24.62 8.37
N TRP A 688 5.23 -24.05 7.46
CA TRP A 688 4.65 -24.80 6.34
C TRP A 688 5.73 -25.34 5.40
N GLU A 689 6.76 -24.56 5.06
CA GLU A 689 7.89 -24.99 4.24
C GLU A 689 8.69 -26.13 4.91
N THR A 690 8.85 -26.09 6.23
CA THR A 690 9.54 -27.15 6.97
C THR A 690 8.74 -28.46 7.04
N VAL A 691 7.41 -28.37 7.04
CA VAL A 691 6.51 -29.53 7.09
C VAL A 691 6.31 -30.13 5.70
N ASN A 692 5.97 -29.30 4.71
CA ASN A 692 5.72 -29.70 3.34
C ASN A 692 6.04 -28.58 2.35
N LYS A 693 7.30 -28.54 1.92
CA LYS A 693 7.79 -27.54 0.97
C LYS A 693 7.04 -27.52 -0.36
N ALA A 694 6.77 -28.68 -0.96
CA ALA A 694 6.11 -28.75 -2.26
C ALA A 694 4.69 -28.14 -2.21
N GLN A 695 3.96 -28.41 -1.13
CA GLN A 695 2.63 -27.83 -0.92
C GLN A 695 2.71 -26.33 -0.61
N ALA A 696 3.68 -25.89 0.20
CA ALA A 696 3.89 -24.47 0.50
C ALA A 696 4.21 -23.68 -0.79
N ASP A 697 5.14 -24.17 -1.61
CA ASP A 697 5.51 -23.56 -2.89
C ASP A 697 4.30 -23.46 -3.85
N ALA A 698 3.40 -24.45 -3.82
CA ALA A 698 2.21 -24.48 -4.66
C ALA A 698 1.06 -23.58 -4.16
N PHE A 699 0.82 -23.49 -2.85
CA PHE A 699 -0.40 -22.89 -2.30
C PHE A 699 -0.18 -21.66 -1.43
N ALA A 700 1.00 -21.45 -0.86
CA ALA A 700 1.25 -20.29 0.01
C ALA A 700 0.99 -18.94 -0.68
N PRO A 701 1.37 -18.72 -1.96
CA PRO A 701 1.01 -17.49 -2.66
C PRO A 701 -0.50 -17.28 -2.78
N ALA A 702 -1.26 -18.37 -2.98
CA ALA A 702 -2.73 -18.33 -3.06
C ALA A 702 -3.37 -18.04 -1.69
N VAL A 703 -2.88 -18.66 -0.62
CA VAL A 703 -3.32 -18.40 0.77
C VAL A 703 -3.06 -16.94 1.13
N ALA A 704 -1.83 -16.49 0.95
CA ALA A 704 -1.43 -15.13 1.30
C ALA A 704 -2.20 -14.09 0.49
N SER A 705 -2.37 -14.32 -0.82
CA SER A 705 -3.22 -13.46 -1.66
C SER A 705 -4.67 -13.47 -1.17
N GLY A 706 -5.22 -14.63 -0.80
CA GLY A 706 -6.56 -14.74 -0.22
C GLY A 706 -6.73 -13.90 1.04
N LEU A 707 -5.77 -13.96 1.97
CA LEU A 707 -5.76 -13.14 3.19
C LEU A 707 -5.70 -11.64 2.89
N ILE A 708 -4.80 -11.20 2.02
CA ILE A 708 -4.71 -9.78 1.62
C ILE A 708 -6.00 -9.34 0.91
N CYS A 709 -6.55 -10.20 0.05
CA CYS A 709 -7.73 -9.87 -0.72
C CYS A 709 -8.99 -9.78 0.14
N GLY A 710 -9.22 -10.73 1.04
CA GLY A 710 -10.45 -10.75 1.85
C GLY A 710 -10.52 -9.57 2.82
N ASP A 711 -9.43 -9.30 3.55
CA ASP A 711 -9.32 -8.15 4.45
C ASP A 711 -9.42 -6.84 3.64
N GLY A 712 -8.71 -6.77 2.50
CA GLY A 712 -8.77 -5.61 1.60
C GLY A 712 -10.17 -5.32 1.07
N ILE A 713 -10.95 -6.34 0.67
CA ILE A 713 -12.33 -6.16 0.22
C ILE A 713 -13.27 -5.75 1.36
N TRP A 714 -13.07 -6.26 2.59
CA TRP A 714 -13.89 -5.90 3.74
C TRP A 714 -13.90 -4.39 4.03
N THR A 715 -12.82 -3.68 3.69
CA THR A 715 -12.74 -2.22 3.82
C THR A 715 -13.85 -1.48 3.05
N LEU A 716 -14.39 -2.06 1.97
CA LEU A 716 -15.48 -1.47 1.18
C LEU A 716 -16.82 -1.48 1.95
N PRO A 717 -17.39 -2.63 2.37
CA PRO A 717 -18.56 -2.66 3.25
C PRO A 717 -18.38 -1.79 4.51
N GLN A 718 -17.23 -1.87 5.16
CA GLN A 718 -16.93 -1.05 6.35
C GLN A 718 -17.05 0.45 6.03
N SER A 719 -16.51 0.90 4.89
CA SER A 719 -16.61 2.29 4.45
C SER A 719 -18.06 2.69 4.15
N VAL A 720 -18.85 1.81 3.52
CA VAL A 720 -20.28 2.03 3.24
C VAL A 720 -21.09 2.12 4.55
N LEU A 721 -20.85 1.22 5.50
CA LEU A 721 -21.49 1.26 6.83
C LEU A 721 -21.13 2.55 7.57
N ALA A 722 -19.87 2.97 7.50
CA ALA A 722 -19.46 4.26 8.04
C ALA A 722 -20.16 5.43 7.34
N ILE A 723 -20.37 5.39 6.01
CA ILE A 723 -21.20 6.36 5.24
C ILE A 723 -22.64 6.38 5.74
N ALA A 724 -23.22 5.22 6.00
CA ALA A 724 -24.57 5.09 6.56
C ALA A 724 -24.65 5.43 8.06
N LYS A 725 -23.57 5.91 8.68
CA LYS A 725 -23.46 6.22 10.13
C LYS A 725 -23.75 5.03 11.05
N VAL A 726 -23.56 3.81 10.54
CA VAL A 726 -23.68 2.58 11.33
C VAL A 726 -22.44 2.47 12.19
N LYS A 727 -22.62 2.55 13.51
CA LYS A 727 -21.54 2.33 14.48
C LYS A 727 -21.43 0.84 14.79
N PRO A 728 -20.22 0.31 14.98
CA PRO A 728 -20.10 -1.04 15.51
C PRO A 728 -20.73 -1.15 16.90
N PRO A 729 -21.39 -2.28 17.19
CA PRO A 729 -22.23 -2.42 18.38
C PRO A 729 -21.43 -2.56 19.67
N ILE A 730 -20.23 -3.14 19.64
CA ILE A 730 -19.46 -3.46 20.85
C ILE A 730 -18.15 -2.65 20.87
N CYS A 731 -17.81 -2.07 22.02
CA CYS A 731 -16.46 -1.56 22.30
C CYS A 731 -15.75 -2.53 23.24
N MET A 732 -14.81 -3.32 22.72
CA MET A 732 -13.96 -4.18 23.55
C MET A 732 -12.69 -3.41 23.97
N LYS A 733 -12.56 -3.09 25.26
CA LYS A 733 -11.36 -2.43 25.83
C LYS A 733 -10.56 -3.37 26.71
N PHE A 734 -9.25 -3.18 26.69
CA PHE A 734 -8.31 -3.94 27.52
C PHE A 734 -7.65 -3.02 28.54
N LEU A 735 -7.99 -3.20 29.81
CA LEU A 735 -7.52 -2.35 30.91
C LEU A 735 -6.63 -3.17 31.85
N SER A 736 -5.80 -2.48 32.63
CA SER A 736 -5.08 -3.13 33.73
C SER A 736 -6.05 -3.61 34.79
N ARG A 737 -5.70 -4.68 35.50
CA ARG A 737 -6.51 -5.24 36.61
C ARG A 737 -7.02 -4.17 37.59
N GLN A 738 -6.14 -3.30 38.07
CA GLN A 738 -6.51 -2.21 39.00
C GLN A 738 -7.54 -1.22 38.42
N VAL A 739 -7.54 -1.01 37.11
CA VAL A 739 -8.52 -0.13 36.45
C VAL A 739 -9.81 -0.91 36.23
N ASN A 740 -9.76 -2.18 35.85
CA ASN A 740 -10.93 -3.04 35.79
C ASN A 740 -11.64 -3.11 37.15
N ASP A 741 -10.91 -3.35 38.25
CA ASP A 741 -11.50 -3.41 39.60
C ASP A 741 -12.25 -2.09 39.94
N LYS A 742 -11.71 -0.93 39.52
CA LYS A 742 -12.38 0.37 39.68
C LYS A 742 -13.60 0.54 38.77
N VAL A 743 -13.51 0.07 37.53
CA VAL A 743 -14.62 0.12 36.56
C VAL A 743 -15.75 -0.80 37.02
N ASP A 744 -15.43 -2.01 37.47
CA ASP A 744 -16.39 -2.98 38.01
C ASP A 744 -17.08 -2.40 39.25
N ALA A 745 -16.31 -1.82 40.19
CA ALA A 745 -16.87 -1.14 41.35
C ALA A 745 -17.79 0.03 40.96
N PHE A 746 -17.41 0.83 39.95
CA PHE A 746 -18.23 1.93 39.43
C PHE A 746 -19.52 1.43 38.78
N ILE A 747 -19.46 0.40 37.94
CA ILE A 747 -20.62 -0.20 37.27
C ILE A 747 -21.56 -0.81 38.31
N SER A 748 -21.03 -1.57 39.28
CA SER A 748 -21.83 -2.14 40.38
C SER A 748 -22.53 -1.05 41.19
N ALA A 749 -21.85 0.07 41.48
CA ALA A 749 -22.43 1.19 42.22
C ALA A 749 -23.45 2.03 41.41
N THR A 750 -23.44 1.96 40.08
CA THR A 750 -24.38 2.69 39.21
C THR A 750 -25.61 1.85 38.86
N LEU A 751 -25.50 0.52 38.94
CA LEU A 751 -26.59 -0.43 38.71
C LEU A 751 -27.34 -0.80 40.01
N SER A 752 -26.75 -0.54 41.18
CA SER A 752 -27.41 -0.57 42.50
C SER A 752 -28.12 0.74 42.78
#